data_AF-A0A7C1TIF2-F1
#
_entry.id   AF-A0A7C1TIF2-F1
#
_cell.length_a   1.000
_cell.length_b   1.000
_cell.length_c   1.000
_cell.angle_alpha   90.00
_cell.angle_beta   90.00
_cell.angle_gamma   90.00
#
_symmetry.space_group_name_H-M   'P 1'
#
loop_
_entity.id
_entity.type
_entity.pdbx_description
1 polymer ?
#
loop_
_entity_poly.entity_id
_entity_poly.type
_entity_poly.pdbx_seq_one_letter_code
_entity_poly.pdbx_strand_id
1 'polypeptide(L)'
;LVRFDEARIGLAVIASLLDMKPVPDEVSVSGLDLSIIRHRDGSLSLEGVDLGALQTEAPTTGGASADVTQWLFSRTHLELNNSTILWRDDLRGRPALKLSQLRVVLRSSGERHLLDGSFMPPAGYGARAAFAMDLNGDIQAPQSWQGQFWASSEDLSLDKLEDYIQATVALPSAGRTGFEIWGDFDAGRLDSLEGRLVVDRLAFTPAGAGEAITFPDVETLFAVRRQNGGWRVDIADMRIRRGVDVWPTMDFTLIYDPQAAREVEQVRLWADVLPLQRVAELVARSGLLSNRQGKVLAALAPAGQLESVYLALPAQKGAGRFEFSATLRKVDVQAWGKFPGVRALDARLWSSETRGWLQIDPQATELRFATLFRDPLPMDQLDARLSWFRYGDEWHVVSDHLHVINADLHAQGALRLVIPDKPKAAYMDLQVRFGDAHVAAAPRYLPVGIMKPKLVKWLDAALAGGTAKQGTIIYNGRLADFPFHAGGGRFRVEHDVEGLELRYQPGWPAVRDGRGTAWFSSRGFGIDIDSASLQGNRVARTTVGIADYRRPVLEVDARVNGTTGKLLAFLSHSPIARPAHDFVDSIETAGRAATEFSMRLPLNPAMKKARPLRFNGRVELKQAAFHLFDGRVNATGLNGAILFSERGQSSEDLRGMLFGKPAQINVYSTHIDGQRRDHIAVSASAELSLLWQRLDLPAFRKRNQQLRLQGVYTLGSYGRKHYAPPQLVVTTELEPGTVDLPAPLDNLREPLPVVFEAFLGSRTRVQGEDRQIGMGLYLGDRISTWIQLQRHEQRLVPMWGGLHFGRGAPRPPDAEVFRITGSVGRLDVRRWMRLLQRERPVSAPSTLLPIQLDMAEVNLLTPPPEEDVPAAQAAAPDTPEREWRPADFPEVDARIGKLRLDGKDLGLARLKLVRSASGIRLDEFHLASDVMEITGRGEWRTRFGKQDTTLFFTTRSQNVGDMFRRLGYTAIIEQGEGQVDLTLYWTDALPRFSWEKASGALSVNLANGNIVEVDPGAGRLLGLLSLSALPRRLFLDFRDFSKGFRFDSIVGKFNIRDGNAYTEGDLVVKGTVGRVLLRGRTGLAAKDFDSTITVIPGATDVAAGGLFVFSEPASAVALWILNKLTGSSFDRGLASEYRITGTWKEPVIERISGEPEAPADATPTDNPDNPDDTPATAAEDPDEDT
;
A
#
# COMPACT_ATOMS: atom_id res chain seq x y z
N LEU A 1 -43.09 68.94 82.65
CA LEU A 1 -43.95 70.15 82.73
C LEU A 1 -44.34 70.49 81.31
N VAL A 2 -45.54 70.10 80.87
CA VAL A 2 -45.98 70.17 79.47
C VAL A 2 -45.85 71.60 78.94
N ARG A 3 -45.20 71.76 77.78
CA ARG A 3 -45.07 73.06 77.08
C ARG A 3 -45.92 73.05 75.83
N PHE A 4 -46.60 74.16 75.57
CA PHE A 4 -47.36 74.40 74.34
C PHE A 4 -47.34 75.91 74.04
N ASP A 5 -47.49 76.28 72.76
CA ASP A 5 -47.51 77.69 72.33
C ASP A 5 -48.90 78.32 72.57
N GLU A 6 -49.95 77.57 72.23
CA GLU A 6 -51.35 78.00 72.38
C GLU A 6 -52.25 76.80 72.70
N ALA A 7 -53.22 76.97 73.59
CA ALA A 7 -54.28 75.99 73.83
C ALA A 7 -55.65 76.69 73.86
N ARG A 8 -56.61 76.16 73.10
CA ARG A 8 -58.00 76.63 73.03
C ARG A 8 -58.93 75.51 73.49
N ILE A 9 -59.89 75.84 74.34
CA ILE A 9 -60.90 74.91 74.86
C ILE A 9 -62.28 75.55 74.63
N GLY A 10 -63.04 75.00 73.69
CA GLY A 10 -64.45 75.26 73.49
C GLY A 10 -65.30 74.37 74.41
N LEU A 11 -66.36 74.94 74.99
CA LEU A 11 -67.30 74.23 75.84
C LEU A 11 -68.69 74.19 75.19
N ALA A 12 -69.31 73.02 75.16
CA ALA A 12 -70.66 72.82 74.65
C ALA A 12 -71.67 73.44 75.63
N VAL A 13 -71.99 74.72 75.45
CA VAL A 13 -72.75 75.53 76.45
C VAL A 13 -74.05 74.85 76.90
N ILE A 14 -74.83 74.30 75.97
CA ILE A 14 -76.12 73.65 76.27
C ILE A 14 -75.91 72.33 77.04
N ALA A 15 -74.98 71.49 76.62
CA ALA A 15 -74.67 70.23 77.32
C ALA A 15 -74.07 70.50 78.72
N SER A 16 -73.20 71.51 78.83
CA SER A 16 -72.59 71.93 80.09
C SER A 16 -73.62 72.39 81.14
N LEU A 17 -74.70 73.03 80.68
CA LEU A 17 -75.81 73.46 81.52
C LEU A 17 -76.74 72.29 81.91
N LEU A 18 -76.95 71.32 81.01
CA LEU A 18 -77.75 70.12 81.27
C LEU A 18 -77.06 69.17 82.26
N ASP A 19 -75.76 68.94 82.10
CA ASP A 19 -74.98 68.01 82.94
C ASP A 19 -74.41 68.67 84.22
N MET A 20 -74.65 69.97 84.43
CA MET A 20 -74.18 70.77 85.58
C MET A 20 -72.65 70.73 85.79
N LYS A 21 -71.89 70.39 84.74
CA LYS A 21 -70.43 70.33 84.68
C LYS A 21 -69.99 70.89 83.31
N PRO A 22 -68.82 71.51 83.15
CA PRO A 22 -68.31 71.86 81.83
C PRO A 22 -68.24 70.61 80.94
N VAL A 23 -68.81 70.65 79.75
CA VAL A 23 -68.68 69.60 78.73
C VAL A 23 -67.82 70.18 77.61
N PRO A 24 -66.63 69.62 77.31
CA PRO A 24 -65.81 70.10 76.20
C PRO A 24 -66.49 69.81 74.87
N ASP A 25 -66.22 70.65 73.87
CA ASP A 25 -66.73 70.52 72.50
C ASP A 25 -65.54 70.35 71.55
N GLU A 26 -64.62 71.32 71.61
CA GLU A 26 -63.37 71.37 70.84
C GLU A 26 -62.19 71.69 71.76
N VAL A 27 -61.06 71.00 71.60
CA VAL A 27 -59.80 71.29 72.29
C VAL A 27 -58.70 71.34 71.24
N SER A 28 -58.07 72.49 71.02
CA SER A 28 -56.97 72.62 70.05
C SER A 28 -55.70 73.08 70.76
N VAL A 29 -54.60 72.32 70.62
CA VAL A 29 -53.28 72.62 71.21
C VAL A 29 -52.23 72.74 70.12
N SER A 30 -51.56 73.89 70.04
CA SER A 30 -50.49 74.17 69.09
C SER A 30 -49.13 74.18 69.78
N GLY A 31 -48.11 73.61 69.13
CA GLY A 31 -46.72 73.63 69.61
C GLY A 31 -46.46 72.78 70.86
N LEU A 32 -47.27 71.74 71.09
CA LEU A 32 -47.11 70.85 72.25
C LEU A 32 -45.78 70.10 72.18
N ASP A 33 -44.90 70.26 73.18
CA ASP A 33 -43.68 69.47 73.37
C ASP A 33 -43.90 68.50 74.54
N LEU A 34 -43.87 67.19 74.25
CA LEU A 34 -44.28 66.14 75.16
C LEU A 34 -43.31 64.95 75.14
N SER A 35 -42.66 64.68 76.27
CA SER A 35 -41.85 63.48 76.47
C SER A 35 -42.70 62.33 77.05
N ILE A 36 -42.75 61.21 76.32
CA ILE A 36 -43.39 59.95 76.73
C ILE A 36 -42.29 58.92 76.98
N ILE A 37 -42.20 58.40 78.20
CA ILE A 37 -41.15 57.46 78.61
C ILE A 37 -41.78 56.15 79.03
N ARG A 38 -41.40 55.04 78.39
CA ARG A 38 -41.71 53.69 78.87
C ARG A 38 -40.60 53.21 79.80
N HIS A 39 -40.94 52.95 81.06
CA HIS A 39 -40.01 52.46 82.07
C HIS A 39 -39.80 50.94 81.98
N ARG A 40 -38.79 50.43 82.70
CA ARG A 40 -38.35 49.02 82.66
C ARG A 40 -39.33 48.00 83.24
N ASP A 41 -40.30 48.45 84.02
CA ASP A 41 -41.45 47.64 84.49
C ASP A 41 -42.59 47.60 83.44
N GLY A 42 -42.47 48.35 82.35
CA GLY A 42 -43.46 48.46 81.29
C GLY A 42 -44.44 49.62 81.47
N SER A 43 -44.41 50.33 82.61
CA SER A 43 -45.21 51.54 82.85
C SER A 43 -44.85 52.66 81.85
N LEU A 44 -45.78 53.59 81.66
CA LEU A 44 -45.61 54.76 80.80
C LEU A 44 -45.68 56.01 81.65
N SER A 45 -44.76 56.95 81.50
CA SER A 45 -44.89 58.28 82.08
C SER A 45 -44.95 59.38 81.02
N LEU A 46 -45.77 60.38 81.30
CA LEU A 46 -45.84 61.64 80.55
C LEU A 46 -45.13 62.71 81.36
N GLU A 47 -44.07 63.31 80.83
CA GLU A 47 -43.34 64.40 81.49
C GLU A 47 -42.87 64.08 82.94
N GLY A 48 -42.69 62.79 83.26
CA GLY A 48 -42.32 62.29 84.59
C GLY A 48 -43.50 61.89 85.49
N VAL A 49 -44.75 61.96 85.03
CA VAL A 49 -45.94 61.46 85.74
C VAL A 49 -46.29 60.07 85.24
N ASP A 50 -46.28 59.07 86.12
CA ASP A 50 -46.64 57.68 85.80
C ASP A 50 -48.15 57.54 85.52
N LEU A 51 -48.48 56.98 84.35
CA LEU A 51 -49.84 56.67 83.92
C LEU A 51 -50.37 55.37 84.55
N GLY A 52 -49.50 54.43 84.91
CA GLY A 52 -49.90 53.15 85.53
C GLY A 52 -50.54 53.34 86.90
N ALA A 53 -50.06 54.35 87.64
CA ALA A 53 -50.62 54.76 88.92
C ALA A 53 -52.06 55.35 88.84
N LEU A 54 -52.59 55.62 87.63
CA LEU A 54 -53.96 56.10 87.43
C LEU A 54 -54.99 54.96 87.28
N GLN A 55 -54.56 53.70 87.16
CA GLN A 55 -55.47 52.55 86.89
C GLN A 55 -55.59 51.54 88.05
N THR A 56 -54.76 51.62 89.09
CA THR A 56 -54.67 50.58 90.14
C THR A 56 -55.43 50.88 91.44
N GLU A 57 -56.02 52.07 91.60
CA GLU A 57 -56.99 52.34 92.67
C GLU A 57 -58.42 52.24 92.12
N ALA A 58 -59.24 51.38 92.74
CA ALA A 58 -60.68 51.35 92.50
C ALA A 58 -61.28 52.71 92.89
N PRO A 59 -62.34 53.20 92.20
CA PRO A 59 -62.86 54.55 92.39
C PRO A 59 -63.58 54.74 93.74
N THR A 60 -62.82 54.93 94.80
CA THR A 60 -63.29 55.40 96.10
C THR A 60 -63.02 56.90 96.23
N THR A 61 -64.02 57.71 95.87
CA THR A 61 -64.15 59.15 96.20
C THR A 61 -62.99 60.08 95.81
N GLY A 62 -63.12 60.76 94.67
CA GLY A 62 -62.68 62.16 94.54
C GLY A 62 -61.25 62.43 94.04
N GLY A 63 -60.61 61.51 93.32
CA GLY A 63 -59.33 61.76 92.64
C GLY A 63 -59.50 62.62 91.38
N ALA A 64 -59.05 63.88 91.42
CA ALA A 64 -59.26 64.85 90.34
C ALA A 64 -58.53 64.54 89.00
N SER A 65 -57.62 63.57 88.95
CA SER A 65 -56.87 63.21 87.74
C SER A 65 -57.64 62.29 86.80
N ALA A 66 -58.35 61.28 87.33
CA ALA A 66 -59.15 60.34 86.52
C ALA A 66 -60.39 61.00 85.91
N ASP A 67 -61.02 61.93 86.66
CA ASP A 67 -62.18 62.69 86.19
C ASP A 67 -61.79 63.58 84.98
N VAL A 68 -60.56 64.12 84.92
CA VAL A 68 -60.09 65.00 83.83
C VAL A 68 -59.79 64.26 82.53
N THR A 69 -59.21 63.05 82.56
CA THR A 69 -59.01 62.26 81.33
C THR A 69 -60.34 61.72 80.80
N GLN A 70 -61.23 61.24 81.66
CA GLN A 70 -62.57 60.81 81.24
C GLN A 70 -63.40 61.98 80.68
N TRP A 71 -63.28 63.17 81.29
CA TRP A 71 -63.83 64.43 80.78
C TRP A 71 -63.29 64.76 79.37
N LEU A 72 -61.97 64.66 79.16
CA LEU A 72 -61.30 65.00 77.90
C LEU A 72 -61.61 64.05 76.72
N PHE A 73 -62.10 62.84 76.96
CA PHE A 73 -62.34 61.84 75.90
C PHE A 73 -63.82 61.44 75.69
N SER A 74 -64.74 61.96 76.52
CA SER A 74 -66.16 61.58 76.48
C SER A 74 -66.94 62.06 75.23
N ARG A 75 -66.71 63.31 74.80
CA ARG A 75 -67.29 63.94 73.60
C ARG A 75 -66.36 65.06 73.11
N THR A 76 -65.31 64.75 72.36
CA THR A 76 -64.30 65.76 72.03
C THR A 76 -63.81 65.70 70.60
N HIS A 77 -63.71 66.88 69.98
CA HIS A 77 -62.84 67.15 68.83
C HIS A 77 -61.52 67.74 69.36
N LEU A 78 -60.50 66.89 69.53
CA LEU A 78 -59.17 67.26 69.99
C LEU A 78 -58.23 67.44 68.78
N GLU A 79 -57.69 68.65 68.58
CA GLU A 79 -56.64 68.93 67.60
C GLU A 79 -55.28 69.16 68.28
N LEU A 80 -54.23 68.53 67.75
CA LEU A 80 -52.83 68.86 68.02
C LEU A 80 -52.21 69.39 66.72
N ASN A 81 -51.53 70.53 66.77
CA ASN A 81 -50.94 71.17 65.60
C ASN A 81 -49.47 71.57 65.82
N ASN A 82 -48.60 71.26 64.86
CA ASN A 82 -47.16 71.57 64.89
C ASN A 82 -46.42 71.10 66.16
N SER A 83 -46.87 69.98 66.73
CA SER A 83 -46.39 69.45 68.00
C SER A 83 -45.12 68.60 67.84
N THR A 84 -44.45 68.30 68.95
CA THR A 84 -43.32 67.37 69.04
C THR A 84 -43.59 66.36 70.14
N ILE A 85 -43.47 65.06 69.81
CA ILE A 85 -43.51 63.98 70.78
C ILE A 85 -42.15 63.29 70.81
N LEU A 86 -41.56 63.17 71.99
CA LEU A 86 -40.33 62.39 72.21
C LEU A 86 -40.70 61.09 72.91
N TRP A 87 -40.70 59.97 72.18
CA TRP A 87 -40.91 58.65 72.74
C TRP A 87 -39.57 58.00 73.15
N ARG A 88 -39.44 57.58 74.41
CA ARG A 88 -38.24 56.87 74.91
C ARG A 88 -38.64 55.53 75.53
N ASP A 89 -38.02 54.44 75.08
CA ASP A 89 -38.30 53.09 75.58
C ASP A 89 -37.11 52.55 76.42
N ASP A 90 -37.15 52.82 77.72
CA ASP A 90 -36.12 52.37 78.68
C ASP A 90 -36.21 50.86 78.99
N LEU A 91 -37.36 50.23 78.69
CA LEU A 91 -37.55 48.77 78.75
C LEU A 91 -36.77 48.06 77.64
N ARG A 92 -36.80 48.59 76.42
CA ARG A 92 -36.10 48.03 75.25
C ARG A 92 -34.70 48.58 75.04
N GLY A 93 -34.33 49.68 75.71
CA GLY A 93 -32.99 50.28 75.65
C GLY A 93 -32.65 50.87 74.28
N ARG A 94 -33.67 51.36 73.56
CA ARG A 94 -33.57 51.85 72.17
C ARG A 94 -33.38 53.36 72.10
N PRO A 95 -32.94 53.93 70.96
CA PRO A 95 -32.86 55.38 70.81
C PRO A 95 -34.22 56.06 71.06
N ALA A 96 -34.19 57.35 71.41
CA ALA A 96 -35.41 58.13 71.58
C ALA A 96 -35.98 58.55 70.22
N LEU A 97 -37.24 58.20 69.97
CA LEU A 97 -37.96 58.49 68.73
C LEU A 97 -38.62 59.87 68.84
N LYS A 98 -37.97 60.89 68.26
CA LYS A 98 -38.51 62.25 68.16
C LYS A 98 -39.42 62.41 66.93
N LEU A 99 -40.72 62.45 67.16
CA LEU A 99 -41.74 62.80 66.16
C LEU A 99 -41.91 64.31 66.16
N SER A 100 -41.73 64.96 65.00
CA SER A 100 -41.77 66.42 64.86
C SER A 100 -42.84 66.86 63.85
N GLN A 101 -43.26 68.13 63.91
CA GLN A 101 -44.36 68.67 63.08
C GLN A 101 -45.65 67.81 63.16
N LEU A 102 -45.92 67.25 64.33
CA LEU A 102 -47.06 66.40 64.57
C LEU A 102 -48.36 67.21 64.44
N ARG A 103 -49.22 66.78 63.53
CA ARG A 103 -50.65 67.14 63.48
C ARG A 103 -51.46 65.91 63.80
N VAL A 104 -52.46 66.03 64.68
CA VAL A 104 -53.43 64.98 65.02
C VAL A 104 -54.80 65.62 65.21
N VAL A 105 -55.85 64.98 64.72
CA VAL A 105 -57.25 65.30 64.99
C VAL A 105 -57.92 64.03 65.54
N LEU A 106 -58.50 64.10 66.73
CA LEU A 106 -59.26 63.03 67.37
C LEU A 106 -60.70 63.48 67.57
N ARG A 107 -61.67 62.74 67.06
CA ARG A 107 -63.10 62.95 67.25
C ARG A 107 -63.70 61.76 67.99
N SER A 108 -64.09 61.98 69.23
CA SER A 108 -64.65 60.95 70.12
C SER A 108 -66.14 61.16 70.33
N SER A 109 -66.95 60.12 70.15
CA SER A 109 -68.41 60.14 70.30
C SER A 109 -68.91 58.85 70.95
N GLY A 110 -68.94 58.83 72.28
CA GLY A 110 -69.19 57.60 73.04
C GLY A 110 -67.99 56.66 72.93
N GLU A 111 -68.22 55.40 72.58
CA GLU A 111 -67.14 54.40 72.39
C GLU A 111 -66.46 54.50 71.02
N ARG A 112 -66.91 55.36 70.09
CA ARG A 112 -66.28 55.50 68.77
C ARG A 112 -65.32 56.69 68.71
N HIS A 113 -64.12 56.43 68.22
CA HIS A 113 -62.98 57.34 68.15
C HIS A 113 -62.39 57.37 66.73
N LEU A 114 -62.56 58.49 66.02
CA LEU A 114 -61.92 58.77 64.74
C LEU A 114 -60.64 59.57 64.98
N LEU A 115 -59.48 59.08 64.56
CA LEU A 115 -58.17 59.69 64.81
C LEU A 115 -57.40 59.81 63.50
N ASP A 116 -57.12 61.01 63.00
CA ASP A 116 -56.27 61.23 61.81
C ASP A 116 -55.07 62.13 62.12
N GLY A 117 -53.97 61.98 61.38
CA GLY A 117 -52.76 62.74 61.68
C GLY A 117 -51.60 62.54 60.72
N SER A 118 -50.55 63.35 60.91
CA SER A 118 -49.29 63.23 60.19
C SER A 118 -48.12 63.77 61.00
N PHE A 119 -46.92 63.23 60.80
CA PHE A 119 -45.70 63.65 61.47
C PHE A 119 -44.47 63.50 60.57
N MET A 120 -43.40 64.20 60.91
CA MET A 120 -42.07 64.02 60.36
C MET A 120 -41.24 63.13 61.31
N PRO A 121 -40.81 61.93 60.87
CA PRO A 121 -39.93 61.04 61.63
C PRO A 121 -38.57 61.70 61.98
N PRO A 122 -37.74 61.08 62.85
CA PRO A 122 -36.40 61.58 63.11
C PRO A 122 -35.53 61.63 61.85
N ALA A 123 -34.55 62.53 61.82
CA ALA A 123 -33.63 62.65 60.70
C ALA A 123 -32.94 61.30 60.38
N GLY A 124 -33.01 60.89 59.10
CA GLY A 124 -32.50 59.61 58.63
C GLY A 124 -33.50 58.44 58.69
N TYR A 125 -34.66 58.60 59.36
CA TYR A 125 -35.71 57.58 59.35
C TYR A 125 -36.61 57.70 58.12
N GLY A 126 -37.17 58.87 57.81
CA GLY A 126 -38.04 59.05 56.62
C GLY A 126 -38.44 60.50 56.42
N ALA A 127 -39.22 60.78 55.37
CA ALA A 127 -39.61 62.14 55.02
C ALA A 127 -40.87 62.61 55.77
N ARG A 128 -42.01 61.93 55.54
CA ARG A 128 -43.29 62.21 56.20
C ARG A 128 -44.09 60.93 56.33
N ALA A 129 -44.77 60.78 57.45
CA ALA A 129 -45.75 59.72 57.69
C ALA A 129 -47.13 60.33 57.99
N ALA A 130 -48.19 59.63 57.60
CA ALA A 130 -49.58 59.95 57.89
C ALA A 130 -50.31 58.70 58.40
N PHE A 131 -51.36 58.90 59.19
CA PHE A 131 -52.18 57.83 59.74
C PHE A 131 -53.63 58.27 59.92
N ALA A 132 -54.54 57.30 59.92
CA ALA A 132 -55.94 57.45 60.27
C ALA A 132 -56.42 56.18 60.99
N MET A 133 -57.35 56.30 61.95
CA MET A 133 -57.92 55.19 62.70
C MET A 133 -59.41 55.47 62.95
N ASP A 134 -60.25 54.44 62.84
CA ASP A 134 -61.66 54.43 63.23
C ASP A 134 -61.86 53.29 64.21
N LEU A 135 -61.84 53.62 65.50
CA LEU A 135 -61.81 52.67 66.60
C LEU A 135 -63.13 52.70 67.37
N ASN A 136 -63.55 51.56 67.87
CA ASN A 136 -64.66 51.38 68.80
C ASN A 136 -64.17 50.65 70.06
N GLY A 137 -64.64 51.09 71.23
CA GLY A 137 -64.20 50.61 72.55
C GLY A 137 -63.66 51.76 73.42
N ASP A 138 -63.13 51.45 74.60
CA ASP A 138 -62.57 52.46 75.50
C ASP A 138 -61.14 52.83 75.08
N ILE A 139 -60.94 54.08 74.69
CA ILE A 139 -59.62 54.64 74.31
C ILE A 139 -58.55 54.54 75.41
N GLN A 140 -58.93 54.36 76.68
CA GLN A 140 -58.02 54.15 77.80
C GLN A 140 -57.72 52.66 78.08
N ALA A 141 -58.44 51.74 77.44
CA ALA A 141 -58.31 50.30 77.58
C ALA A 141 -58.02 49.64 76.20
N PRO A 142 -56.75 49.66 75.71
CA PRO A 142 -56.40 49.17 74.38
C PRO A 142 -56.88 47.75 74.04
N GLN A 143 -56.98 46.87 75.04
CA GLN A 143 -57.55 45.51 74.93
C GLN A 143 -59.03 45.47 74.49
N SER A 144 -59.74 46.59 74.50
CA SER A 144 -61.13 46.71 74.03
C SER A 144 -61.24 47.20 72.58
N TRP A 145 -60.15 47.67 71.97
CA TRP A 145 -60.21 48.33 70.66
C TRP A 145 -60.59 47.34 69.55
N GLN A 146 -61.65 47.68 68.84
CA GLN A 146 -62.11 47.04 67.61
C GLN A 146 -62.27 48.11 66.53
N GLY A 147 -61.77 47.90 65.32
CA GLY A 147 -61.89 48.92 64.27
C GLY A 147 -60.78 48.87 63.24
N GLN A 148 -60.63 49.93 62.47
CA GLN A 148 -59.74 49.96 61.30
C GLN A 148 -58.69 51.06 61.43
N PHE A 149 -57.56 50.91 60.75
CA PHE A 149 -56.58 51.96 60.56
C PHE A 149 -56.03 51.99 59.14
N TRP A 150 -55.49 53.14 58.78
CA TRP A 150 -54.68 53.39 57.60
C TRP A 150 -53.39 54.08 58.03
N ALA A 151 -52.29 53.80 57.35
CA ALA A 151 -51.06 54.57 57.48
C ALA A 151 -50.30 54.61 56.16
N SER A 152 -49.55 55.69 55.95
CA SER A 152 -48.63 55.83 54.82
C SER A 152 -47.34 56.52 55.25
N SER A 153 -46.25 56.24 54.53
CA SER A 153 -44.98 56.91 54.74
C SER A 153 -44.20 56.99 53.43
N GLU A 154 -43.53 58.12 53.21
CA GLU A 154 -42.57 58.29 52.13
C GLU A 154 -41.13 58.08 52.64
N ASP A 155 -40.34 57.33 51.86
CA ASP A 155 -38.88 57.26 51.95
C ASP A 155 -38.30 56.76 53.30
N LEU A 156 -38.98 55.78 53.91
CA LEU A 156 -38.65 55.19 55.21
C LEU A 156 -37.47 54.20 55.14
N SER A 157 -36.40 54.46 55.89
CA SER A 157 -35.20 53.63 55.99
C SER A 157 -35.48 52.32 56.75
N LEU A 158 -35.46 51.19 56.05
CA LEU A 158 -35.78 49.86 56.61
C LEU A 158 -34.75 49.40 57.67
N ASP A 159 -33.48 49.74 57.49
CA ASP A 159 -32.39 49.42 58.43
C ASP A 159 -32.52 50.12 59.79
N LYS A 160 -33.39 51.15 59.89
CA LYS A 160 -33.69 51.86 61.15
C LYS A 160 -34.92 51.31 61.86
N LEU A 161 -35.70 50.44 61.22
CA LEU A 161 -36.91 49.85 61.83
C LEU A 161 -36.59 48.67 62.74
N GLU A 162 -35.45 47.99 62.55
CA GLU A 162 -34.95 46.93 63.44
C GLU A 162 -34.73 47.42 64.89
N ASP A 163 -34.58 48.74 65.08
CA ASP A 163 -34.53 49.33 66.42
C ASP A 163 -35.87 49.26 67.17
N TYR A 164 -37.02 49.21 66.50
CA TYR A 164 -38.34 49.32 67.16
C TYR A 164 -39.27 48.13 66.90
N ILE A 165 -39.08 47.41 65.79
CA ILE A 165 -39.87 46.23 65.41
C ILE A 165 -39.20 44.95 65.92
N GLN A 166 -39.89 44.20 66.79
CA GLN A 166 -39.50 42.85 67.18
C GLN A 166 -40.00 41.85 66.12
N ALA A 167 -39.25 41.66 65.04
CA ALA A 167 -39.58 40.71 63.99
C ALA A 167 -39.04 39.30 64.29
N THR A 168 -39.87 38.27 64.11
CA THR A 168 -39.45 36.85 64.15
C THR A 168 -38.66 36.43 62.90
N VAL A 169 -38.70 37.26 61.85
CA VAL A 169 -38.00 37.08 60.58
C VAL A 169 -36.92 38.15 60.46
N ALA A 170 -35.76 37.81 59.88
CA ALA A 170 -34.69 38.77 59.65
C ALA A 170 -35.18 39.91 58.72
N LEU A 171 -35.07 41.15 59.21
CA LEU A 171 -35.44 42.35 58.46
C LEU A 171 -34.41 42.64 57.35
N PRO A 172 -34.79 43.44 56.33
CA PRO A 172 -33.85 43.90 55.32
C PRO A 172 -32.68 44.68 55.94
N SER A 173 -31.45 44.33 55.55
CA SER A 173 -30.22 44.95 56.05
C SER A 173 -29.93 46.32 55.44
N ALA A 174 -30.62 46.67 54.35
CA ALA A 174 -30.74 48.02 53.83
C ALA A 174 -32.00 48.16 52.95
N GLY A 175 -32.44 49.39 52.75
CA GLY A 175 -33.48 49.76 51.78
C GLY A 175 -34.25 51.00 52.24
N ARG A 176 -34.85 51.73 51.29
CA ARG A 176 -35.76 52.85 51.58
C ARG A 176 -37.14 52.53 51.02
N THR A 177 -38.20 52.67 51.80
CA THR A 177 -39.54 52.26 51.40
C THR A 177 -40.57 53.38 51.46
N GLY A 178 -41.37 53.48 50.40
CA GLY A 178 -42.71 54.04 50.48
C GLY A 178 -43.69 52.92 50.83
N PHE A 179 -44.62 53.18 51.75
CA PHE A 179 -45.72 52.26 52.04
C PHE A 179 -47.06 52.97 52.13
N GLU A 180 -48.12 52.22 51.85
CA GLU A 180 -49.50 52.54 52.17
C GLU A 180 -50.18 51.27 52.67
N ILE A 181 -50.72 51.30 53.89
CA ILE A 181 -51.23 50.13 54.60
C ILE A 181 -52.59 50.42 55.25
N TRP A 182 -53.45 49.43 55.28
CA TRP A 182 -54.71 49.35 56.00
C TRP A 182 -54.67 48.15 56.94
N GLY A 183 -55.39 48.18 58.05
CA GLY A 183 -55.52 47.01 58.91
C GLY A 183 -56.65 47.11 59.90
N ASP A 184 -56.96 45.97 60.52
CA ASP A 184 -58.09 45.79 61.41
C ASP A 184 -57.62 45.34 62.80
N PHE A 185 -58.23 45.90 63.83
CA PHE A 185 -58.08 45.50 65.22
C PHE A 185 -59.32 44.74 65.69
N ASP A 186 -59.10 43.63 66.41
CA ASP A 186 -60.11 42.97 67.24
C ASP A 186 -59.54 42.69 68.64
N ALA A 187 -60.32 43.00 69.67
CA ALA A 187 -59.95 42.88 71.09
C ALA A 187 -58.52 43.40 71.42
N GLY A 188 -58.17 44.57 70.87
CA GLY A 188 -56.86 45.20 71.04
C GLY A 188 -55.69 44.50 70.35
N ARG A 189 -55.95 43.58 69.42
CA ARG A 189 -54.96 42.85 68.64
C ARG A 189 -55.16 43.10 67.16
N LEU A 190 -54.06 43.21 66.42
CA LEU A 190 -54.10 43.21 64.95
C LEU A 190 -54.69 41.88 64.45
N ASP A 191 -55.69 41.92 63.58
CA ASP A 191 -56.29 40.74 62.94
C ASP A 191 -55.89 40.63 61.47
N SER A 192 -56.00 41.74 60.72
CA SER A 192 -55.55 41.88 59.33
C SER A 192 -54.70 43.14 59.12
N LEU A 193 -53.81 43.07 58.13
CA LEU A 193 -53.00 44.18 57.62
C LEU A 193 -52.73 43.96 56.14
N GLU A 194 -53.24 44.82 55.26
CA GLU A 194 -53.00 44.76 53.82
C GLU A 194 -52.50 46.10 53.27
N GLY A 195 -51.79 46.09 52.15
CA GLY A 195 -51.19 47.32 51.63
C GLY A 195 -50.26 47.15 50.44
N ARG A 196 -49.64 48.26 50.08
CA ARG A 196 -48.65 48.40 49.01
C ARG A 196 -47.30 48.80 49.59
N LEU A 197 -46.25 48.13 49.12
CA LEU A 197 -44.87 48.41 49.49
C LEU A 197 -44.05 48.71 48.23
N VAL A 198 -43.28 49.79 48.25
CA VAL A 198 -42.31 50.15 47.20
C VAL A 198 -40.97 50.36 47.88
N VAL A 199 -39.96 49.56 47.54
CA VAL A 199 -38.62 49.57 48.17
C VAL A 199 -37.53 49.86 47.15
N ASP A 200 -36.76 50.93 47.36
CA ASP A 200 -35.46 51.19 46.73
C ASP A 200 -34.35 50.44 47.47
N ARG A 201 -33.49 49.77 46.69
CA ARG A 201 -32.30 49.02 47.11
C ARG A 201 -32.54 48.10 48.31
N LEU A 202 -33.58 47.28 48.21
CA LEU A 202 -33.84 46.20 49.16
C LEU A 202 -32.62 45.27 49.22
N ALA A 203 -31.93 45.25 50.36
CA ALA A 203 -30.84 44.34 50.65
C ALA A 203 -31.26 43.37 51.76
N PHE A 204 -30.97 42.09 51.57
CA PHE A 204 -31.23 41.04 52.55
C PHE A 204 -30.03 40.11 52.62
N THR A 205 -29.60 39.74 53.82
CA THR A 205 -28.51 38.77 54.03
C THR A 205 -29.11 37.46 54.57
N PRO A 206 -29.27 36.42 53.73
CA PRO A 206 -29.83 35.14 54.17
C PRO A 206 -29.03 34.52 55.33
N ALA A 207 -29.73 33.88 56.27
CA ALA A 207 -29.09 33.22 57.41
C ALA A 207 -28.20 32.04 56.97
N GLY A 208 -26.88 32.28 56.94
CA GLY A 208 -25.86 31.34 56.47
C GLY A 208 -25.24 31.67 55.11
N ALA A 209 -25.71 32.72 54.42
CA ALA A 209 -25.03 33.30 53.27
C ALA A 209 -23.95 34.30 53.73
N GLY A 210 -22.83 34.36 53.01
CA GLY A 210 -21.72 35.29 53.29
C GLY A 210 -21.83 36.66 52.61
N GLU A 211 -22.79 36.84 51.71
CA GLU A 211 -23.02 38.06 50.94
C GLU A 211 -24.50 38.47 51.02
N ALA A 212 -24.77 39.78 51.01
CA ALA A 212 -26.12 40.30 50.89
C ALA A 212 -26.64 40.15 49.45
N ILE A 213 -27.90 39.73 49.31
CA ILE A 213 -28.64 39.72 48.05
C ILE A 213 -29.35 41.07 47.92
N THR A 214 -29.14 41.76 46.80
CA THR A 214 -29.67 43.11 46.56
C THR A 214 -30.62 43.15 45.37
N PHE A 215 -31.74 43.82 45.57
CA PHE A 215 -32.79 44.06 44.58
C PHE A 215 -32.97 45.59 44.42
N PRO A 216 -32.71 46.19 43.23
CA PRO A 216 -32.73 47.65 43.08
C PRO A 216 -34.10 48.28 43.30
N ASP A 217 -35.17 47.77 42.67
CA ASP A 217 -36.53 48.20 42.96
C ASP A 217 -37.40 46.97 43.25
N VAL A 218 -38.16 47.01 44.33
CA VAL A 218 -39.18 46.00 44.64
C VAL A 218 -40.51 46.70 44.88
N GLU A 219 -41.51 46.36 44.10
CA GLU A 219 -42.88 46.87 44.21
C GLU A 219 -43.82 45.69 44.42
N THR A 220 -44.67 45.74 45.43
CA THR A 220 -45.58 44.62 45.72
C THR A 220 -46.83 45.04 46.46
N LEU A 221 -47.89 44.25 46.32
CA LEU A 221 -49.02 44.24 47.24
C LEU A 221 -48.80 43.13 48.29
N PHE A 222 -49.34 43.32 49.50
CA PHE A 222 -49.31 42.30 50.54
C PHE A 222 -50.60 42.29 51.36
N ALA A 223 -50.95 41.14 51.91
CA ALA A 223 -52.04 40.96 52.86
C ALA A 223 -51.61 39.96 53.95
N VAL A 224 -51.64 40.41 55.20
CA VAL A 224 -51.38 39.62 56.40
C VAL A 224 -52.72 39.40 57.11
N ARG A 225 -53.05 38.15 57.43
CA ARG A 225 -54.31 37.80 58.11
C ARG A 225 -54.06 36.75 59.18
N ARG A 226 -54.73 36.88 60.32
CA ARG A 226 -54.70 35.86 61.38
C ARG A 226 -55.42 34.60 60.91
N GLN A 227 -54.80 33.42 61.10
CA GLN A 227 -55.39 32.14 60.72
C GLN A 227 -54.93 31.03 61.67
N ASN A 228 -55.88 30.27 62.23
CA ASN A 228 -55.64 29.10 63.11
C ASN A 228 -54.71 29.36 64.32
N GLY A 229 -54.68 30.58 64.85
CA GLY A 229 -53.77 30.99 65.93
C GLY A 229 -52.43 31.57 65.45
N GLY A 230 -52.14 31.46 64.16
CA GLY A 230 -50.99 32.05 63.47
C GLY A 230 -51.34 33.14 62.47
N TRP A 231 -50.45 33.31 61.48
CA TRP A 231 -50.48 34.36 60.46
C TRP A 231 -50.30 33.77 59.06
N ARG A 232 -51.16 34.16 58.14
CA ARG A 232 -50.99 33.99 56.70
C ARG A 232 -50.52 35.32 56.12
N VAL A 233 -49.45 35.30 55.33
CA VAL A 233 -48.95 36.44 54.57
C VAL A 233 -49.01 36.09 53.09
N ASP A 234 -49.96 36.69 52.38
CA ASP A 234 -50.00 36.68 50.92
C ASP A 234 -49.25 37.89 50.40
N ILE A 235 -48.37 37.69 49.42
CA ILE A 235 -47.69 38.75 48.69
C ILE A 235 -47.99 38.53 47.23
N ALA A 236 -48.56 39.55 46.61
CA ALA A 236 -49.11 39.50 45.26
C ALA A 236 -48.56 40.65 44.43
N ASP A 237 -48.54 40.45 43.12
CA ASP A 237 -48.12 41.47 42.17
C ASP A 237 -46.64 41.92 42.38
N MET A 238 -45.78 41.03 42.91
CA MET A 238 -44.39 41.37 43.24
C MET A 238 -43.57 41.57 41.97
N ARG A 239 -43.15 42.82 41.73
CA ARG A 239 -42.33 43.24 40.59
C ARG A 239 -40.95 43.66 41.07
N ILE A 240 -39.93 42.98 40.58
CA ILE A 240 -38.52 43.32 40.84
C ILE A 240 -37.92 43.95 39.58
N ARG A 241 -37.41 45.17 39.67
CA ARG A 241 -36.67 45.82 38.57
C ARG A 241 -35.18 45.82 38.91
N ARG A 242 -34.34 45.51 37.93
CA ARG A 242 -32.87 45.50 38.07
C ARG A 242 -32.23 46.16 36.85
N GLY A 243 -32.11 47.48 36.91
CA GLY A 243 -31.64 48.28 35.77
C GLY A 243 -32.69 48.31 34.67
N VAL A 244 -32.35 47.82 33.47
CA VAL A 244 -33.27 47.76 32.32
C VAL A 244 -34.19 46.52 32.36
N ASP A 245 -33.87 45.54 33.20
CA ASP A 245 -34.57 44.25 33.24
C ASP A 245 -35.64 44.21 34.33
N VAL A 246 -36.88 43.98 33.92
CA VAL A 246 -38.03 43.72 34.80
C VAL A 246 -38.18 42.21 34.97
N TRP A 247 -38.22 41.72 36.21
CA TRP A 247 -38.61 40.33 36.50
C TRP A 247 -40.11 40.17 36.28
N PRO A 248 -40.58 39.00 35.81
CA PRO A 248 -42.00 38.70 35.79
C PRO A 248 -42.62 38.83 37.18
N THR A 249 -43.92 39.12 37.20
CA THR A 249 -44.69 39.21 38.44
C THR A 249 -44.68 37.87 39.18
N MET A 250 -44.50 37.92 40.50
CA MET A 250 -44.45 36.74 41.37
C MET A 250 -45.47 36.88 42.49
N ASP A 251 -46.16 35.79 42.79
CA ASP A 251 -47.10 35.69 43.92
C ASP A 251 -46.61 34.60 44.88
N PHE A 252 -46.65 34.87 46.19
CA PHE A 252 -46.29 33.89 47.19
C PHE A 252 -47.14 33.98 48.46
N THR A 253 -47.41 32.81 49.05
CA THR A 253 -48.12 32.69 50.32
C THR A 253 -47.19 32.03 51.35
N LEU A 254 -47.07 32.68 52.50
CA LEU A 254 -46.35 32.23 53.68
C LEU A 254 -47.37 31.93 54.79
N ILE A 255 -47.33 30.74 55.40
CA ILE A 255 -48.20 30.39 56.53
C ILE A 255 -47.34 30.08 57.76
N TYR A 256 -47.53 30.85 58.83
CA TYR A 256 -46.78 30.78 60.08
C TYR A 256 -47.69 30.45 61.27
N ASP A 257 -47.42 29.38 62.01
CA ASP A 257 -48.15 29.02 63.22
C ASP A 257 -47.21 29.11 64.46
N PRO A 258 -47.48 29.99 65.43
CA PRO A 258 -46.66 30.14 66.63
C PRO A 258 -46.89 29.05 67.69
N GLN A 259 -47.95 28.23 67.61
CA GLN A 259 -48.17 27.11 68.53
C GLN A 259 -47.39 25.85 68.11
N ALA A 260 -47.09 25.72 66.81
CA ALA A 260 -46.05 24.81 66.34
C ALA A 260 -44.68 25.33 66.79
N ALA A 261 -43.96 24.57 67.61
CA ALA A 261 -42.74 25.03 68.26
C ALA A 261 -41.58 25.30 67.25
N ARG A 262 -41.54 26.57 66.75
CA ARG A 262 -40.49 27.28 65.98
C ARG A 262 -40.63 27.43 64.45
N GLU A 263 -41.71 27.04 63.77
CA GLU A 263 -41.67 26.91 62.31
C GLU A 263 -42.81 27.58 61.52
N VAL A 264 -42.46 28.12 60.35
CA VAL A 264 -43.40 28.38 59.25
C VAL A 264 -43.84 27.02 58.69
N GLU A 265 -45.13 26.80 58.51
CA GLU A 265 -45.66 25.48 58.17
C GLU A 265 -45.41 25.16 56.68
N GLN A 266 -45.68 26.13 55.81
CA GLN A 266 -45.48 26.00 54.36
C GLN A 266 -45.19 27.36 53.70
N VAL A 267 -44.22 27.36 52.79
CA VAL A 267 -44.00 28.41 51.78
C VAL A 267 -44.54 27.89 50.46
N ARG A 268 -45.43 28.64 49.80
CA ARG A 268 -45.88 28.37 48.43
C ARG A 268 -45.54 29.56 47.54
N LEU A 269 -44.94 29.31 46.39
CA LEU A 269 -44.58 30.30 45.39
C LEU A 269 -45.19 29.91 44.05
N TRP A 270 -45.76 30.91 43.38
CA TRP A 270 -46.26 30.82 42.01
C TRP A 270 -45.61 31.92 41.17
N ALA A 271 -45.22 31.59 39.94
CA ALA A 271 -44.73 32.56 38.97
C ALA A 271 -45.04 32.11 37.55
N ASP A 272 -45.62 32.99 36.73
CA ASP A 272 -45.98 32.68 35.34
C ASP A 272 -44.75 32.36 34.50
N VAL A 273 -43.67 33.12 34.68
CA VAL A 273 -42.38 32.94 33.99
C VAL A 273 -41.23 33.27 34.96
N LEU A 274 -40.13 32.52 34.94
CA LEU A 274 -38.87 32.86 35.62
C LEU A 274 -37.66 32.56 34.73
N PRO A 275 -36.69 33.50 34.57
CA PRO A 275 -35.43 33.23 33.88
C PRO A 275 -34.57 32.24 34.68
N LEU A 276 -34.35 31.03 34.14
CA LEU A 276 -33.74 29.91 34.85
C LEU A 276 -32.32 30.23 35.36
N GLN A 277 -31.53 30.97 34.58
CA GLN A 277 -30.19 31.42 34.97
C GLN A 277 -30.20 32.31 36.22
N ARG A 278 -31.21 33.18 36.38
CA ARG A 278 -31.32 34.06 37.57
C ARG A 278 -31.73 33.28 38.81
N VAL A 279 -32.66 32.33 38.64
CA VAL A 279 -33.07 31.42 39.71
C VAL A 279 -31.87 30.56 40.15
N ALA A 280 -31.07 30.04 39.21
CA ALA A 280 -29.89 29.26 39.52
C ALA A 280 -28.79 30.06 40.24
N GLU A 281 -28.52 31.31 39.80
CA GLU A 281 -27.62 32.24 40.51
C GLU A 281 -28.10 32.52 41.95
N LEU A 282 -29.39 32.82 42.12
CA LEU A 282 -29.99 33.11 43.42
C LEU A 282 -29.90 31.89 44.35
N VAL A 283 -30.29 30.71 43.88
CA VAL A 283 -30.23 29.46 44.64
C VAL A 283 -28.78 29.11 45.00
N ALA A 284 -27.82 29.29 44.10
CA ALA A 284 -26.41 29.05 44.37
C ALA A 284 -25.82 29.99 45.45
N ARG A 285 -26.33 31.23 45.57
CA ARG A 285 -25.91 32.21 46.59
C ARG A 285 -26.71 32.14 47.90
N SER A 286 -27.93 31.58 47.87
CA SER A 286 -28.87 31.57 49.00
C SER A 286 -28.43 30.77 50.24
N GLY A 287 -27.43 29.89 50.12
CA GLY A 287 -27.07 28.93 51.17
C GLY A 287 -28.01 27.74 51.33
N LEU A 288 -29.05 27.61 50.47
CA LEU A 288 -29.96 26.46 50.47
C LEU A 288 -29.30 25.15 49.99
N LEU A 289 -28.27 25.26 49.15
CA LEU A 289 -27.51 24.12 48.63
C LEU A 289 -26.20 23.92 49.40
N SER A 290 -25.78 22.67 49.57
CA SER A 290 -24.43 22.39 50.08
C SER A 290 -23.34 22.92 49.13
N ASN A 291 -22.15 23.22 49.67
CA ASN A 291 -20.99 23.69 48.90
C ASN A 291 -20.65 22.83 47.66
N ARG A 292 -20.99 21.53 47.68
CA ARG A 292 -20.84 20.64 46.52
C ARG A 292 -21.95 20.87 45.50
N GLN A 293 -23.22 20.90 45.93
CA GLN A 293 -24.37 21.13 45.06
C GLN A 293 -24.32 22.50 44.38
N GLY A 294 -23.96 23.56 45.12
CA GLY A 294 -23.79 24.91 44.54
C GLY A 294 -22.71 24.95 43.45
N LYS A 295 -21.56 24.28 43.66
CA LYS A 295 -20.52 24.14 42.63
C LYS A 295 -20.97 23.33 41.41
N VAL A 296 -21.82 22.32 41.59
CA VAL A 296 -22.42 21.56 40.47
C VAL A 296 -23.39 22.45 39.70
N LEU A 297 -24.32 23.14 40.36
CA LEU A 297 -25.28 24.04 39.72
C LEU A 297 -24.58 25.15 38.92
N ALA A 298 -23.54 25.76 39.50
CA ALA A 298 -22.73 26.76 38.81
C ALA A 298 -21.97 26.21 37.58
N ALA A 299 -21.49 24.96 37.65
CA ALA A 299 -20.80 24.31 36.53
C ALA A 299 -21.76 23.79 35.43
N LEU A 300 -23.00 23.46 35.78
CA LEU A 300 -24.08 23.17 34.85
C LEU A 300 -24.59 24.43 34.13
N ALA A 301 -24.42 25.61 34.75
CA ALA A 301 -24.78 26.92 34.21
C ALA A 301 -26.14 26.94 33.46
N PRO A 302 -27.23 26.50 34.09
CA PRO A 302 -28.51 26.31 33.42
C PRO A 302 -29.10 27.66 32.98
N ALA A 303 -29.57 27.73 31.75
CA ALA A 303 -30.19 28.92 31.17
C ALA A 303 -31.49 28.55 30.44
N GLY A 304 -32.38 29.52 30.24
CA GLY A 304 -33.68 29.32 29.60
C GLY A 304 -34.80 29.96 30.41
N GLN A 305 -36.03 29.51 30.21
CA GLN A 305 -37.21 29.98 30.93
C GLN A 305 -37.92 28.81 31.62
N LEU A 306 -38.45 29.09 32.81
CA LEU A 306 -39.42 28.27 33.50
C LEU A 306 -40.78 28.96 33.37
N GLU A 307 -41.81 28.29 32.86
CA GLU A 307 -43.19 28.77 32.78
C GLU A 307 -44.08 28.01 33.77
N SER A 308 -45.17 28.64 34.24
CA SER A 308 -46.13 28.04 35.17
C SER A 308 -45.47 27.41 36.39
N VAL A 309 -44.57 28.16 37.03
CA VAL A 309 -43.76 27.68 38.15
C VAL A 309 -44.61 27.57 39.40
N TYR A 310 -44.60 26.39 40.01
CA TYR A 310 -45.12 26.14 41.34
C TYR A 310 -44.03 25.53 42.20
N LEU A 311 -43.85 26.07 43.41
CA LEU A 311 -42.91 25.56 44.40
C LEU A 311 -43.56 25.56 45.78
N ALA A 312 -43.62 24.40 46.42
CA ALA A 312 -44.04 24.23 47.80
C ALA A 312 -42.89 23.67 48.65
N LEU A 313 -42.53 24.40 49.70
CA LEU A 313 -41.48 24.04 50.66
C LEU A 313 -42.07 24.01 52.08
N PRO A 314 -41.82 22.97 52.89
CA PRO A 314 -41.97 23.07 54.34
C PRO A 314 -40.84 23.97 54.87
N ALA A 315 -41.10 24.84 55.84
CA ALA A 315 -40.03 25.70 56.35
C ALA A 315 -39.16 25.03 57.42
N GLN A 316 -39.51 23.82 57.87
CA GLN A 316 -38.63 23.00 58.70
C GLN A 316 -37.34 22.65 57.97
N LYS A 317 -36.22 23.21 58.44
CA LYS A 317 -34.89 22.97 57.88
C LYS A 317 -34.45 21.52 58.14
N GLY A 318 -34.67 20.65 57.15
CA GLY A 318 -34.32 19.23 57.21
C GLY A 318 -35.51 18.26 57.09
N ALA A 319 -36.76 18.75 57.02
CA ALA A 319 -37.93 17.89 56.76
C ALA A 319 -37.89 17.21 55.37
N GLY A 320 -37.04 17.70 54.47
CA GLY A 320 -36.67 17.06 53.21
C GLY A 320 -37.71 17.17 52.11
N ARG A 321 -39.01 17.15 52.45
CA ARG A 321 -40.14 17.22 51.52
C ARG A 321 -40.10 18.51 50.70
N PHE A 322 -40.47 18.42 49.43
CA PHE A 322 -40.79 19.58 48.59
C PHE A 322 -41.71 19.14 47.46
N GLU A 323 -42.36 20.09 46.81
CA GLU A 323 -43.01 19.87 45.52
C GLU A 323 -42.65 21.01 44.58
N PHE A 324 -42.28 20.68 43.36
CA PHE A 324 -41.88 21.63 42.32
C PHE A 324 -42.47 21.20 40.99
N SER A 325 -43.08 22.11 40.25
CA SER A 325 -43.41 21.90 38.83
C SER A 325 -43.17 23.14 38.01
N ALA A 326 -42.77 22.94 36.76
CA ALA A 326 -42.61 23.99 35.76
C ALA A 326 -42.68 23.40 34.35
N THR A 327 -43.04 24.23 33.37
CA THR A 327 -42.75 23.97 31.96
C THR A 327 -41.40 24.61 31.63
N LEU A 328 -40.44 23.81 31.23
CA LEU A 328 -39.13 24.22 30.74
C LEU A 328 -39.27 24.74 29.30
N ARG A 329 -38.63 25.87 28.99
CA ARG A 329 -38.53 26.44 27.64
C ARG A 329 -37.09 26.77 27.29
N LYS A 330 -36.64 26.25 26.14
CA LYS A 330 -35.29 26.43 25.56
C LYS A 330 -34.21 26.29 26.62
N VAL A 331 -34.32 25.26 27.45
CA VAL A 331 -33.40 25.03 28.56
C VAL A 331 -32.08 24.48 28.02
N ASP A 332 -31.02 25.21 28.30
CA ASP A 332 -29.63 24.88 28.01
C ASP A 332 -28.94 24.52 29.33
N VAL A 333 -28.21 23.39 29.34
CA VAL A 333 -27.46 22.87 30.49
C VAL A 333 -26.10 22.38 30.00
N GLN A 334 -25.02 22.84 30.62
CA GLN A 334 -23.65 22.45 30.27
C GLN A 334 -23.32 21.03 30.75
N ALA A 335 -22.45 20.34 30.01
CA ALA A 335 -22.00 18.99 30.36
C ALA A 335 -21.07 19.02 31.60
N TRP A 336 -21.35 18.19 32.60
CA TRP A 336 -20.58 18.16 33.84
C TRP A 336 -20.12 16.75 34.22
N GLY A 337 -18.80 16.52 34.19
CA GLY A 337 -18.17 15.26 34.57
C GLY A 337 -18.61 14.10 33.66
N LYS A 338 -19.51 13.25 34.17
CA LYS A 338 -20.10 12.12 33.42
C LYS A 338 -21.54 12.37 32.95
N PHE A 339 -22.16 13.48 33.36
CA PHE A 339 -23.51 13.84 32.95
C PHE A 339 -23.46 14.62 31.64
N PRO A 340 -24.30 14.29 30.65
CA PRO A 340 -24.40 15.07 29.42
C PRO A 340 -25.01 16.44 29.71
N GLY A 341 -24.59 17.43 28.93
CA GLY A 341 -25.32 18.67 28.73
C GLY A 341 -26.43 18.49 27.72
N VAL A 342 -27.39 19.41 27.74
CA VAL A 342 -28.57 19.44 26.86
C VAL A 342 -28.69 20.86 26.31
N ARG A 343 -29.15 21.00 25.07
CA ARG A 343 -29.43 22.30 24.45
C ARG A 343 -30.83 22.33 23.84
N ALA A 344 -31.51 23.47 24.02
CA ALA A 344 -32.85 23.77 23.52
C ALA A 344 -33.92 22.77 23.97
N LEU A 345 -33.95 22.45 25.26
CA LEU A 345 -34.96 21.57 25.86
C LEU A 345 -36.22 22.35 26.25
N ASP A 346 -37.34 22.06 25.58
CA ASP A 346 -38.69 22.28 26.10
C ASP A 346 -39.18 21.00 26.79
N ALA A 347 -39.77 21.09 27.97
CA ALA A 347 -40.29 19.92 28.68
C ALA A 347 -41.29 20.29 29.76
N ARG A 348 -42.13 19.36 30.21
CA ARG A 348 -42.91 19.50 31.45
C ARG A 348 -42.25 18.71 32.56
N LEU A 349 -42.02 19.36 33.69
CA LEU A 349 -41.26 18.85 34.84
C LEU A 349 -42.13 18.91 36.10
N TRP A 350 -42.17 17.82 36.86
CA TRP A 350 -42.64 17.79 38.25
C TRP A 350 -41.67 16.96 39.11
N SER A 351 -41.36 17.41 40.32
CA SER A 351 -40.49 16.69 41.26
C SER A 351 -40.89 16.94 42.71
N SER A 352 -40.71 15.91 43.54
CA SER A 352 -40.63 15.98 45.00
C SER A 352 -39.25 15.53 45.50
N GLU A 353 -39.11 15.42 46.81
CA GLU A 353 -37.90 14.93 47.50
C GLU A 353 -37.52 13.48 47.21
N THR A 354 -38.49 12.65 46.80
CA THR A 354 -38.30 11.21 46.60
C THR A 354 -38.71 10.72 45.21
N ARG A 355 -39.37 11.53 44.39
CA ARG A 355 -39.83 11.11 43.05
C ARG A 355 -40.04 12.30 42.11
N GLY A 356 -40.14 12.05 40.81
CA GLY A 356 -40.46 13.07 39.82
C GLY A 356 -40.60 12.52 38.41
N TRP A 357 -40.98 13.36 37.47
CA TRP A 357 -41.07 13.04 36.05
C TRP A 357 -40.74 14.25 35.17
N LEU A 358 -40.24 13.94 33.97
CA LEU A 358 -39.94 14.88 32.90
C LEU A 358 -40.56 14.32 31.61
N GLN A 359 -41.46 15.07 30.99
CA GLN A 359 -42.02 14.76 29.68
C GLN A 359 -41.46 15.74 28.64
N ILE A 360 -40.77 15.20 27.64
CA ILE A 360 -40.21 15.91 26.49
C ILE A 360 -41.11 15.57 25.31
N ASP A 361 -41.89 16.54 24.84
CA ASP A 361 -42.72 16.37 23.64
C ASP A 361 -41.84 16.52 22.37
N PRO A 362 -42.20 15.92 21.21
CA PRO A 362 -41.30 15.78 20.05
C PRO A 362 -40.71 17.10 19.52
N GLN A 363 -39.39 17.27 19.61
CA GLN A 363 -38.70 18.51 19.22
C GLN A 363 -37.22 18.32 18.86
N ALA A 364 -36.59 19.34 18.27
CA ALA A 364 -35.15 19.35 18.05
C ALA A 364 -34.37 19.64 19.35
N THR A 365 -33.35 18.83 19.67
CA THR A 365 -32.52 18.94 20.90
C THR A 365 -31.10 18.46 20.61
N GLU A 366 -30.09 19.02 21.29
CA GLU A 366 -28.69 18.53 21.21
C GLU A 366 -28.27 17.92 22.56
N LEU A 367 -27.70 16.70 22.54
CA LEU A 367 -27.02 16.12 23.70
C LEU A 367 -25.50 16.25 23.56
N ARG A 368 -24.83 16.75 24.59
CA ARG A 368 -23.39 17.01 24.59
C ARG A 368 -22.70 16.26 25.72
N PHE A 369 -21.74 15.40 25.38
CA PHE A 369 -20.95 14.67 26.38
C PHE A 369 -19.56 15.28 26.51
N ALA A 370 -19.07 15.50 27.73
CA ALA A 370 -17.80 16.18 27.96
C ALA A 370 -16.57 15.40 27.45
N THR A 371 -16.62 14.07 27.47
CA THR A 371 -15.47 13.21 27.11
C THR A 371 -15.82 11.92 26.35
N LEU A 372 -17.10 11.53 26.27
CA LEU A 372 -17.48 10.20 25.77
C LEU A 372 -17.48 10.10 24.24
N PHE A 373 -18.17 11.02 23.56
CA PHE A 373 -18.28 11.11 22.10
C PHE A 373 -17.41 12.26 21.58
N ARG A 374 -17.09 12.23 20.27
CA ARG A 374 -16.23 13.25 19.65
C ARG A 374 -16.97 14.56 19.35
N ASP A 375 -18.24 14.44 18.98
CA ASP A 375 -19.14 15.52 18.57
C ASP A 375 -20.39 15.51 19.48
N PRO A 376 -21.15 16.61 19.56
CA PRO A 376 -22.51 16.60 20.07
C PRO A 376 -23.41 15.69 19.22
N LEU A 377 -24.45 15.14 19.85
CA LEU A 377 -25.43 14.27 19.22
C LEU A 377 -26.71 15.09 18.96
N PRO A 378 -26.96 15.54 17.72
CA PRO A 378 -28.19 16.21 17.36
C PRO A 378 -29.35 15.20 17.29
N MET A 379 -30.51 15.65 17.74
CA MET A 379 -31.78 14.94 17.64
C MET A 379 -32.74 15.90 16.93
N ASP A 380 -33.19 15.57 15.72
CA ASP A 380 -34.14 16.40 14.98
C ASP A 380 -35.55 16.26 15.60
N GLN A 381 -35.83 15.08 16.17
CA GLN A 381 -36.94 14.84 17.10
C GLN A 381 -36.45 13.99 18.29
N LEU A 382 -36.54 14.53 19.50
CA LEU A 382 -36.49 13.82 20.78
C LEU A 382 -37.88 13.83 21.39
N ASP A 383 -38.41 12.63 21.67
CA ASP A 383 -39.66 12.38 22.37
C ASP A 383 -39.36 11.40 23.51
N ALA A 384 -39.59 11.82 24.75
CA ALA A 384 -39.15 11.04 25.91
C ALA A 384 -39.99 11.27 27.16
N ARG A 385 -40.26 10.18 27.89
CA ARG A 385 -40.81 10.23 29.25
C ARG A 385 -39.79 9.65 30.23
N LEU A 386 -39.25 10.49 31.11
CA LEU A 386 -38.38 10.07 32.19
C LEU A 386 -39.12 10.20 33.52
N SER A 387 -38.94 9.22 34.41
CA SER A 387 -39.42 9.24 35.78
C SER A 387 -38.28 8.87 36.71
N TRP A 388 -38.15 9.55 37.85
CA TRP A 388 -37.22 9.17 38.91
C TRP A 388 -37.94 8.88 40.21
N PHE A 389 -37.36 7.99 41.01
CA PHE A 389 -37.77 7.74 42.37
C PHE A 389 -36.58 7.26 43.22
N ARG A 390 -36.67 7.47 44.53
CA ARG A 390 -35.68 7.06 45.52
C ARG A 390 -36.13 5.80 46.23
N TYR A 391 -35.26 4.79 46.29
CA TYR A 391 -35.49 3.54 47.00
C TYR A 391 -34.28 3.26 47.92
N GLY A 392 -34.44 3.52 49.22
CA GLY A 392 -33.34 3.47 50.18
C GLY A 392 -32.26 4.53 49.89
N ASP A 393 -31.03 4.06 49.68
CA ASP A 393 -29.83 4.88 49.36
C ASP A 393 -29.60 5.02 47.83
N GLU A 394 -30.57 4.63 47.00
CA GLU A 394 -30.41 4.58 45.54
C GLU A 394 -31.51 5.40 44.82
N TRP A 395 -31.09 6.20 43.84
CA TRP A 395 -31.96 6.88 42.88
C TRP A 395 -32.16 6.01 41.64
N HIS A 396 -33.41 5.72 41.30
CA HIS A 396 -33.81 5.02 40.10
C HIS A 396 -34.33 6.04 39.10
N VAL A 397 -33.72 6.14 37.92
CA VAL A 397 -34.22 6.89 36.77
C VAL A 397 -34.67 5.87 35.72
N VAL A 398 -35.92 5.95 35.31
CA VAL A 398 -36.57 5.00 34.40
C VAL A 398 -37.21 5.76 33.24
N SER A 399 -37.14 5.17 32.05
CA SER A 399 -37.91 5.57 30.88
C SER A 399 -38.34 4.32 30.12
N ASP A 400 -39.63 4.21 29.88
CA ASP A 400 -40.27 3.20 29.03
C ASP A 400 -40.47 3.70 27.58
N HIS A 401 -40.35 5.01 27.38
CA HIS A 401 -40.54 5.72 26.12
C HIS A 401 -39.37 6.68 25.89
N LEU A 402 -38.38 6.22 25.12
CA LEU A 402 -37.35 7.06 24.48
C LEU A 402 -37.49 6.88 22.97
N HIS A 403 -37.71 7.96 22.23
CA HIS A 403 -37.78 7.95 20.78
C HIS A 403 -36.94 9.12 20.23
N VAL A 404 -36.04 8.79 19.30
CA VAL A 404 -35.07 9.71 18.70
C VAL A 404 -35.06 9.51 17.19
N ILE A 405 -35.23 10.61 16.46
CA ILE A 405 -35.05 10.65 15.01
C ILE A 405 -34.04 11.74 14.68
N ASN A 406 -33.10 11.44 13.79
CA ASN A 406 -32.27 12.45 13.15
C ASN A 406 -31.88 12.03 11.71
N ALA A 407 -31.14 12.88 11.01
CA ALA A 407 -30.62 12.60 9.67
C ALA A 407 -29.76 11.33 9.53
N ASP A 408 -29.26 10.74 10.61
CA ASP A 408 -28.42 9.54 10.58
C ASP A 408 -29.17 8.24 10.86
N LEU A 409 -30.24 8.26 11.70
CA LEU A 409 -30.97 7.08 12.16
C LEU A 409 -32.33 7.39 12.80
N HIS A 410 -33.20 6.38 12.89
CA HIS A 410 -34.30 6.34 13.86
C HIS A 410 -33.98 5.35 15.00
N ALA A 411 -34.34 5.67 16.24
CA ALA A 411 -34.15 4.82 17.41
C ALA A 411 -35.28 4.95 18.43
N GLN A 412 -35.66 3.82 19.03
CA GLN A 412 -36.64 3.72 20.11
C GLN A 412 -36.10 2.80 21.22
N GLY A 413 -36.39 3.08 22.49
CA GLY A 413 -35.85 2.27 23.58
C GLY A 413 -36.37 2.58 24.97
N ALA A 414 -35.85 1.81 25.93
CA ALA A 414 -36.12 1.95 27.35
C ALA A 414 -34.81 1.97 28.15
N LEU A 415 -34.82 2.72 29.25
CA LEU A 415 -33.69 2.94 30.15
C LEU A 415 -34.11 2.70 31.61
N ARG A 416 -33.26 2.04 32.37
CA ARG A 416 -33.27 2.03 33.83
C ARG A 416 -31.86 2.25 34.35
N LEU A 417 -31.63 3.36 35.03
CA LEU A 417 -30.38 3.78 35.63
C LEU A 417 -30.55 3.84 37.15
N VAL A 418 -29.68 3.16 37.89
CA VAL A 418 -29.67 3.12 39.36
C VAL A 418 -28.40 3.79 39.86
N ILE A 419 -28.54 4.91 40.56
CA ILE A 419 -27.47 5.79 41.03
C ILE A 419 -27.43 5.75 42.57
N PRO A 420 -26.42 5.12 43.19
CA PRO A 420 -26.29 5.08 44.64
C PRO A 420 -25.71 6.40 45.19
N ASP A 421 -26.14 6.82 46.38
CA ASP A 421 -25.63 8.01 47.08
C ASP A 421 -24.16 7.85 47.54
N LYS A 422 -23.79 6.62 47.91
CA LYS A 422 -22.44 6.21 48.31
C LYS A 422 -21.56 5.99 47.07
N PRO A 423 -20.21 6.01 47.17
CA PRO A 423 -19.29 5.85 46.04
C PRO A 423 -19.22 4.40 45.50
N LYS A 424 -20.38 3.83 45.15
CA LYS A 424 -20.55 2.61 44.37
C LYS A 424 -20.82 2.98 42.91
N ALA A 425 -20.50 2.08 41.99
CA ALA A 425 -20.78 2.30 40.57
C ALA A 425 -22.28 2.17 40.28
N ALA A 426 -22.83 3.19 39.60
CA ALA A 426 -24.19 3.17 39.07
C ALA A 426 -24.41 1.99 38.12
N TYR A 427 -25.61 1.45 38.11
CA TYR A 427 -26.04 0.33 37.27
C TYR A 427 -26.96 0.83 36.17
N MET A 428 -26.76 0.39 34.93
CA MET A 428 -27.56 0.77 33.78
C MET A 428 -28.09 -0.46 33.05
N ASP A 429 -29.35 -0.38 32.66
CA ASP A 429 -30.10 -1.33 31.85
C ASP A 429 -30.76 -0.53 30.73
N LEU A 430 -30.18 -0.60 29.53
CA LEU A 430 -30.56 0.19 28.36
C LEU A 430 -30.80 -0.77 27.19
N GLN A 431 -31.98 -0.67 26.60
CA GLN A 431 -32.40 -1.48 25.46
C GLN A 431 -32.92 -0.54 24.38
N VAL A 432 -32.23 -0.50 23.25
CA VAL A 432 -32.58 0.37 22.10
C VAL A 432 -32.73 -0.50 20.86
N ARG A 433 -33.77 -0.24 20.08
CA ARG A 433 -33.94 -0.71 18.70
C ARG A 433 -33.72 0.48 17.79
N PHE A 434 -32.93 0.32 16.74
CA PHE A 434 -32.68 1.35 15.74
C PHE A 434 -32.86 0.80 14.33
N GLY A 435 -32.99 1.67 13.34
CA GLY A 435 -33.16 1.27 11.95
C GLY A 435 -32.91 2.44 10.99
N ASP A 436 -32.88 2.09 9.70
CA ASP A 436 -32.43 2.94 8.59
C ASP A 436 -31.16 3.77 8.88
N ALA A 437 -30.24 3.20 9.68
CA ALA A 437 -29.09 3.94 10.19
C ALA A 437 -27.93 3.97 9.18
N HIS A 438 -27.44 5.17 8.86
CA HIS A 438 -26.35 5.37 7.91
C HIS A 438 -25.00 4.91 8.48
N VAL A 439 -24.40 3.87 7.90
CA VAL A 439 -23.13 3.27 8.38
C VAL A 439 -21.97 4.28 8.33
N ALA A 440 -21.98 5.19 7.35
CA ALA A 440 -20.98 6.26 7.24
C ALA A 440 -21.07 7.30 8.40
N ALA A 441 -22.20 7.39 9.10
CA ALA A 441 -22.37 8.26 10.26
C ALA A 441 -21.92 7.60 11.58
N ALA A 442 -21.70 6.28 11.60
CA ALA A 442 -21.28 5.53 12.79
C ALA A 442 -20.09 6.14 13.56
N PRO A 443 -19.05 6.74 12.93
CA PRO A 443 -17.96 7.42 13.64
C PRO A 443 -18.41 8.48 14.67
N ARG A 444 -19.53 9.18 14.44
CA ARG A 444 -20.12 10.18 15.35
C ARG A 444 -20.60 9.54 16.66
N TYR A 445 -21.15 8.33 16.57
CA TYR A 445 -21.73 7.56 17.68
C TYR A 445 -20.73 6.61 18.36
N LEU A 446 -19.44 6.63 17.98
CA LEU A 446 -18.40 5.86 18.68
C LEU A 446 -18.02 6.52 20.02
N PRO A 447 -17.98 5.77 21.14
CA PRO A 447 -17.57 6.29 22.45
C PRO A 447 -16.04 6.45 22.53
N VAL A 448 -15.48 7.36 21.73
CA VAL A 448 -14.03 7.55 21.53
C VAL A 448 -13.25 7.78 22.83
N GLY A 449 -13.87 8.38 23.86
CA GLY A 449 -13.24 8.63 25.16
C GLY A 449 -12.80 7.39 25.92
N ILE A 450 -13.34 6.21 25.58
CA ILE A 450 -12.98 4.91 26.18
C ILE A 450 -12.40 3.92 25.17
N MET A 451 -12.18 4.34 23.91
CA MET A 451 -11.63 3.51 22.84
C MET A 451 -10.16 3.83 22.55
N LYS A 452 -9.39 2.83 22.09
CA LYS A 452 -7.98 3.04 21.73
C LYS A 452 -7.87 3.85 20.43
N PRO A 453 -7.03 4.92 20.35
CA PRO A 453 -6.96 5.79 19.17
C PRO A 453 -6.69 5.08 17.83
N LYS A 454 -5.88 4.00 17.84
CA LYS A 454 -5.61 3.20 16.63
C LYS A 454 -6.84 2.43 16.12
N LEU A 455 -7.76 2.05 17.01
CA LEU A 455 -9.02 1.39 16.63
C LEU A 455 -10.01 2.40 16.07
N VAL A 456 -10.15 3.56 16.73
CA VAL A 456 -10.99 4.68 16.25
C VAL A 456 -10.57 5.08 14.83
N LYS A 457 -9.28 5.36 14.61
CA LYS A 457 -8.76 5.71 13.27
C LYS A 457 -8.99 4.61 12.21
N TRP A 458 -9.06 3.34 12.60
CA TRP A 458 -9.39 2.26 11.66
C TRP A 458 -10.88 2.25 11.33
N LEU A 459 -11.76 2.36 12.33
CA LEU A 459 -13.22 2.42 12.12
C LEU A 459 -13.62 3.64 11.27
N ASP A 460 -13.05 4.81 11.56
CA ASP A 460 -13.28 6.06 10.83
C ASP A 460 -12.93 5.96 9.33
N ALA A 461 -11.94 5.13 8.98
CA ALA A 461 -11.53 4.92 7.60
C ALA A 461 -12.21 3.72 6.92
N ALA A 462 -12.62 2.71 7.71
CA ALA A 462 -13.15 1.45 7.21
C ALA A 462 -14.64 1.52 6.86
N LEU A 463 -15.46 2.20 7.67
CA LEU A 463 -16.91 2.28 7.49
C LEU A 463 -17.27 3.39 6.48
N ALA A 464 -17.21 3.06 5.19
CA ALA A 464 -17.34 4.06 4.12
C ALA A 464 -18.78 4.26 3.62
N GLY A 465 -19.68 3.27 3.80
CA GLY A 465 -21.06 3.36 3.34
C GLY A 465 -21.90 2.13 3.70
N GLY A 466 -23.21 2.22 3.46
CA GLY A 466 -24.21 1.21 3.78
C GLY A 466 -25.30 1.71 4.71
N THR A 467 -26.38 0.93 4.86
CA THR A 467 -27.52 1.23 5.73
C THR A 467 -27.79 0.02 6.63
N ALA A 468 -27.82 0.23 7.95
CA ALA A 468 -28.27 -0.76 8.91
C ALA A 468 -29.80 -0.68 9.00
N LYS A 469 -30.50 -1.65 8.40
CA LYS A 469 -31.96 -1.61 8.24
C LYS A 469 -32.70 -1.78 9.55
N GLN A 470 -32.22 -2.69 10.38
CA GLN A 470 -32.67 -2.89 11.75
C GLN A 470 -31.49 -3.26 12.63
N GLY A 471 -31.53 -2.87 13.89
CA GLY A 471 -30.52 -3.23 14.87
C GLY A 471 -31.00 -3.04 16.30
N THR A 472 -30.23 -3.61 17.22
CA THR A 472 -30.46 -3.52 18.67
C THR A 472 -29.17 -3.18 19.40
N ILE A 473 -29.30 -2.44 20.50
CA ILE A 473 -28.26 -2.15 21.48
C ILE A 473 -28.79 -2.59 22.84
N ILE A 474 -28.04 -3.46 23.51
CA ILE A 474 -28.33 -3.93 24.87
C ILE A 474 -27.12 -3.62 25.73
N TYR A 475 -27.32 -2.83 26.78
CA TYR A 475 -26.37 -2.64 27.87
C TYR A 475 -27.05 -3.01 29.18
N ASN A 476 -26.46 -3.92 29.96
CA ASN A 476 -26.99 -4.31 31.27
C ASN A 476 -25.81 -4.56 32.23
N GLY A 477 -25.63 -3.74 33.26
CA GLY A 477 -24.55 -3.91 34.25
C GLY A 477 -24.09 -2.60 34.91
N ARG A 478 -23.07 -2.68 35.77
CA ARG A 478 -22.49 -1.47 36.41
C ARG A 478 -21.59 -0.70 35.44
N LEU A 479 -21.69 0.63 35.44
CA LEU A 479 -20.92 1.51 34.54
C LEU A 479 -19.40 1.44 34.76
N ALA A 480 -18.94 1.09 35.96
CA ALA A 480 -17.50 0.93 36.25
C ALA A 480 -16.95 -0.45 35.86
N ASP A 481 -17.81 -1.45 35.68
CA ASP A 481 -17.39 -2.82 35.37
C ASP A 481 -17.22 -3.03 33.85
N PHE A 482 -17.68 -2.08 33.02
CA PHE A 482 -17.54 -2.13 31.56
C PHE A 482 -16.06 -2.18 31.14
N PRO A 483 -15.66 -3.06 30.20
CA PRO A 483 -16.49 -3.90 29.32
C PRO A 483 -16.72 -5.33 29.85
N PHE A 484 -17.04 -5.50 31.14
CA PHE A 484 -17.51 -6.74 31.76
C PHE A 484 -16.57 -7.96 31.61
N HIS A 485 -15.25 -7.73 31.61
CA HIS A 485 -14.25 -8.79 31.45
C HIS A 485 -14.31 -9.87 32.55
N ALA A 486 -14.74 -9.51 33.76
CA ALA A 486 -14.92 -10.41 34.90
C ALA A 486 -16.35 -10.99 35.03
N GLY A 487 -17.25 -10.68 34.08
CA GLY A 487 -18.69 -10.92 34.22
C GLY A 487 -19.42 -9.70 34.79
N GLY A 488 -20.54 -9.92 35.49
CA GLY A 488 -21.34 -8.85 36.13
C GLY A 488 -22.20 -7.99 35.19
N GLY A 489 -22.12 -8.20 33.88
CA GLY A 489 -22.95 -7.49 32.91
C GLY A 489 -22.86 -8.02 31.47
N ARG A 490 -23.64 -7.41 30.59
CA ARG A 490 -23.77 -7.72 29.16
C ARG A 490 -23.74 -6.42 28.36
N PHE A 491 -22.93 -6.38 27.31
CA PHE A 491 -23.05 -5.40 26.24
C PHE A 491 -23.16 -6.16 24.91
N ARG A 492 -24.15 -5.83 24.08
CA ARG A 492 -24.30 -6.36 22.72
C ARG A 492 -24.89 -5.29 21.80
N VAL A 493 -24.34 -5.17 20.61
CA VAL A 493 -24.93 -4.47 19.47
C VAL A 493 -25.10 -5.50 18.37
N GLU A 494 -26.22 -5.52 17.67
CA GLU A 494 -26.51 -6.49 16.62
C GLU A 494 -27.40 -5.84 15.55
N HIS A 495 -27.03 -5.93 14.28
CA HIS A 495 -27.73 -5.25 13.19
C HIS A 495 -27.57 -5.94 11.84
N ASP A 496 -28.57 -5.74 10.98
CA ASP A 496 -28.58 -6.21 9.60
C ASP A 496 -28.19 -5.04 8.68
N VAL A 497 -27.16 -5.23 7.85
CA VAL A 497 -26.64 -4.19 6.95
C VAL A 497 -26.87 -4.54 5.49
N GLU A 498 -27.25 -3.54 4.71
CA GLU A 498 -27.33 -3.60 3.25
C GLU A 498 -26.45 -2.52 2.61
N GLY A 499 -25.90 -2.80 1.43
CA GLY A 499 -25.09 -1.85 0.67
C GLY A 499 -23.76 -1.49 1.34
N LEU A 500 -23.22 -2.34 2.22
CA LEU A 500 -21.99 -2.08 2.97
C LEU A 500 -20.80 -1.81 2.03
N GLU A 501 -20.15 -0.66 2.20
CA GLU A 501 -18.80 -0.39 1.69
C GLU A 501 -17.78 -0.44 2.84
N LEU A 502 -16.85 -1.40 2.80
CA LEU A 502 -15.84 -1.63 3.83
C LEU A 502 -14.42 -1.51 3.28
N ARG A 503 -13.65 -0.55 3.81
CA ARG A 503 -12.24 -0.26 3.47
C ARG A 503 -11.29 -0.80 4.53
N TYR A 504 -11.19 -2.12 4.63
CA TYR A 504 -10.56 -2.82 5.75
C TYR A 504 -9.04 -2.62 5.90
N GLN A 505 -8.31 -2.27 4.82
CA GLN A 505 -6.86 -2.01 4.87
C GLN A 505 -6.42 -1.07 3.73
N PRO A 506 -5.56 -0.06 3.96
CA PRO A 506 -5.03 0.79 2.90
C PRO A 506 -4.29 0.00 1.81
N GLY A 507 -4.56 0.37 0.55
CA GLY A 507 -4.01 -0.31 -0.63
C GLY A 507 -4.66 -1.66 -0.95
N TRP A 508 -5.65 -2.13 -0.19
CA TRP A 508 -6.49 -3.25 -0.59
C TRP A 508 -7.79 -2.75 -1.24
N PRO A 509 -8.41 -3.53 -2.13
CA PRO A 509 -9.71 -3.19 -2.68
C PRO A 509 -10.80 -3.17 -1.59
N ALA A 510 -11.75 -2.25 -1.70
CA ALA A 510 -12.91 -2.20 -0.82
C ALA A 510 -13.86 -3.38 -1.09
N VAL A 511 -14.50 -3.88 -0.03
CA VAL A 511 -15.73 -4.67 -0.15
C VAL A 511 -16.87 -3.70 -0.48
N ARG A 512 -17.75 -4.06 -1.42
CA ARG A 512 -18.92 -3.27 -1.83
C ARG A 512 -20.17 -4.14 -1.86
N ASP A 513 -21.34 -3.48 -1.87
CA ASP A 513 -22.66 -4.12 -2.01
C ASP A 513 -22.89 -5.23 -0.98
N GLY A 514 -22.27 -5.10 0.20
CA GLY A 514 -22.33 -6.12 1.25
C GLY A 514 -23.71 -6.19 1.88
N ARG A 515 -24.24 -7.40 1.98
CA ARG A 515 -25.41 -7.76 2.80
C ARG A 515 -25.02 -8.83 3.80
N GLY A 516 -25.47 -8.66 5.04
CA GLY A 516 -25.27 -9.62 6.11
C GLY A 516 -25.64 -9.07 7.47
N THR A 517 -25.33 -9.83 8.52
CA THR A 517 -25.54 -9.43 9.91
C THR A 517 -24.20 -9.13 10.58
N ALA A 518 -24.20 -8.20 11.54
CA ALA A 518 -23.01 -7.85 12.30
C ALA A 518 -23.35 -7.67 13.78
N TRP A 519 -22.58 -8.34 14.64
CA TRP A 519 -22.73 -8.25 16.09
C TRP A 519 -21.41 -7.87 16.76
N PHE A 520 -21.51 -7.03 17.79
CA PHE A 520 -20.42 -6.60 18.66
C PHE A 520 -20.83 -6.87 20.11
N SER A 521 -19.89 -7.19 20.99
CA SER A 521 -20.17 -7.47 22.40
C SER A 521 -19.00 -7.12 23.32
N SER A 522 -19.20 -7.21 24.63
CA SER A 522 -18.11 -7.14 25.62
C SER A 522 -16.99 -8.19 25.43
N ARG A 523 -17.28 -9.32 24.78
CA ARG A 523 -16.34 -10.43 24.61
C ARG A 523 -15.66 -10.45 23.24
N GLY A 524 -16.40 -10.09 22.18
CA GLY A 524 -15.94 -10.25 20.81
C GLY A 524 -16.88 -9.60 19.79
N PHE A 525 -16.58 -9.75 18.51
CA PHE A 525 -17.46 -9.36 17.41
C PHE A 525 -17.49 -10.44 16.33
N GLY A 526 -18.54 -10.43 15.52
CA GLY A 526 -18.67 -11.24 14.31
C GLY A 526 -19.47 -10.50 13.25
N ILE A 527 -19.19 -10.82 11.98
CA ILE A 527 -19.88 -10.33 10.79
C ILE A 527 -20.11 -11.54 9.91
N ASP A 528 -21.38 -11.84 9.62
CA ASP A 528 -21.81 -12.95 8.79
C ASP A 528 -22.36 -12.36 7.48
N ILE A 529 -21.58 -12.46 6.41
CA ILE A 529 -21.82 -11.83 5.10
C ILE A 529 -22.45 -12.86 4.15
N ASP A 530 -23.73 -12.67 3.83
CA ASP A 530 -24.46 -13.51 2.87
C ASP A 530 -23.96 -13.30 1.43
N SER A 531 -23.75 -12.04 1.05
CA SER A 531 -23.30 -11.65 -0.27
C SER A 531 -22.54 -10.32 -0.24
N ALA A 532 -21.43 -10.22 -0.98
CA ALA A 532 -20.76 -8.95 -1.27
C ALA A 532 -19.98 -8.99 -2.59
N SER A 533 -19.45 -7.85 -3.02
CA SER A 533 -18.59 -7.67 -4.19
C SER A 533 -17.17 -7.28 -3.75
N LEU A 534 -16.15 -7.94 -4.30
CA LEU A 534 -14.73 -7.65 -4.05
C LEU A 534 -13.95 -7.68 -5.37
N GLN A 535 -13.54 -6.52 -5.88
CA GLN A 535 -13.07 -6.35 -7.27
C GLN A 535 -14.03 -6.96 -8.32
N GLY A 536 -15.34 -6.90 -8.08
CA GLY A 536 -16.33 -7.51 -8.96
C GLY A 536 -16.30 -9.05 -9.00
N ASN A 537 -15.63 -9.69 -8.02
CA ASN A 537 -15.85 -11.09 -7.65
C ASN A 537 -16.97 -11.18 -6.62
N ARG A 538 -17.79 -12.22 -6.67
CA ARG A 538 -18.90 -12.44 -5.73
C ARG A 538 -18.41 -13.17 -4.49
N VAL A 539 -18.38 -12.48 -3.37
CA VAL A 539 -18.21 -13.06 -2.03
C VAL A 539 -19.57 -13.59 -1.55
N ALA A 540 -19.60 -14.75 -0.90
CA ALA A 540 -20.83 -15.29 -0.32
C ALA A 540 -20.54 -16.21 0.88
N ARG A 541 -21.43 -16.28 1.87
CA ARG A 541 -21.30 -17.11 3.07
C ARG A 541 -19.93 -16.95 3.73
N THR A 542 -19.60 -15.72 4.09
CA THR A 542 -18.29 -15.33 4.64
C THR A 542 -18.45 -14.86 6.08
N THR A 543 -17.70 -15.43 7.02
CA THR A 543 -17.69 -15.02 8.42
C THR A 543 -16.38 -14.29 8.76
N VAL A 544 -16.46 -13.23 9.56
CA VAL A 544 -15.31 -12.42 10.00
C VAL A 544 -15.50 -12.05 11.47
N GLY A 545 -14.54 -12.35 12.34
CA GLY A 545 -14.73 -12.01 13.76
C GLY A 545 -13.52 -12.16 14.67
N ILE A 546 -13.73 -11.79 15.93
CA ILE A 546 -12.85 -12.10 17.06
C ILE A 546 -13.74 -12.66 18.16
N ALA A 547 -13.57 -13.94 18.49
CA ALA A 547 -14.40 -14.62 19.50
C ALA A 547 -14.14 -14.13 20.94
N ASP A 548 -12.90 -13.78 21.29
CA ASP A 548 -12.52 -13.27 22.62
C ASP A 548 -11.42 -12.19 22.52
N TYR A 549 -11.73 -10.96 22.91
CA TYR A 549 -10.77 -9.84 22.93
C TYR A 549 -9.59 -10.03 23.89
N ARG A 550 -9.68 -10.94 24.87
CA ARG A 550 -8.55 -11.33 25.74
C ARG A 550 -7.53 -12.18 24.98
N ARG A 551 -7.97 -12.86 23.91
CA ARG A 551 -7.15 -13.64 22.98
C ARG A 551 -7.45 -13.18 21.54
N PRO A 552 -7.10 -11.91 21.19
CA PRO A 552 -7.59 -11.28 19.97
C PRO A 552 -6.94 -11.90 18.73
N VAL A 553 -7.59 -12.93 18.20
CA VAL A 553 -7.31 -13.56 16.92
C VAL A 553 -8.45 -13.17 15.99
N LEU A 554 -8.12 -12.48 14.90
CA LEU A 554 -9.05 -12.24 13.81
C LEU A 554 -9.18 -13.53 13.01
N GLU A 555 -10.39 -14.07 12.95
CA GLU A 555 -10.75 -15.22 12.13
C GLU A 555 -11.55 -14.73 10.92
N VAL A 556 -11.25 -15.27 9.75
CA VAL A 556 -11.92 -14.97 8.48
C VAL A 556 -12.11 -16.29 7.74
N ASP A 557 -13.33 -16.69 7.49
CA ASP A 557 -13.68 -17.83 6.63
C ASP A 557 -14.54 -17.31 5.48
N ALA A 558 -14.01 -17.33 4.26
CA ALA A 558 -14.62 -16.68 3.10
C ALA A 558 -14.77 -17.64 1.91
N ARG A 559 -15.87 -17.48 1.15
CA ARG A 559 -16.01 -18.08 -0.19
C ARG A 559 -16.15 -16.98 -1.23
N VAL A 560 -15.31 -17.04 -2.27
CA VAL A 560 -15.24 -16.04 -3.34
C VAL A 560 -15.34 -16.73 -4.69
N ASN A 561 -16.37 -16.39 -5.47
CA ASN A 561 -16.60 -16.91 -6.80
C ASN A 561 -16.37 -15.82 -7.84
N GLY A 562 -15.59 -16.10 -8.87
CA GLY A 562 -15.22 -15.09 -9.87
C GLY A 562 -14.68 -15.67 -11.16
N THR A 563 -14.06 -14.80 -11.96
CA THR A 563 -13.20 -15.23 -13.07
C THR A 563 -11.76 -15.28 -12.59
N THR A 564 -10.96 -16.15 -13.19
CA THR A 564 -9.51 -16.27 -12.92
C THR A 564 -8.81 -14.91 -13.02
N GLY A 565 -9.09 -14.13 -14.07
CA GLY A 565 -8.54 -12.79 -14.26
C GLY A 565 -8.91 -11.79 -13.16
N LYS A 566 -10.14 -11.82 -12.64
CA LYS A 566 -10.54 -10.93 -11.53
C LYS A 566 -9.94 -11.33 -10.17
N LEU A 567 -9.68 -12.62 -9.95
CA LEU A 567 -8.97 -13.09 -8.76
C LEU A 567 -7.47 -12.78 -8.83
N LEU A 568 -6.85 -12.93 -10.01
CA LEU A 568 -5.46 -12.51 -10.25
C LEU A 568 -5.29 -11.00 -10.13
N ALA A 569 -6.23 -10.21 -10.68
CA ALA A 569 -6.25 -8.76 -10.49
C ALA A 569 -6.38 -8.35 -9.02
N PHE A 570 -7.17 -9.09 -8.22
CA PHE A 570 -7.20 -8.88 -6.76
C PHE A 570 -5.82 -9.13 -6.12
N LEU A 571 -5.10 -10.17 -6.55
CA LEU A 571 -3.73 -10.42 -6.08
C LEU A 571 -2.79 -9.27 -6.47
N SER A 572 -2.70 -8.86 -7.74
CA SER A 572 -1.79 -7.78 -8.18
C SER A 572 -2.00 -6.46 -7.44
N HIS A 573 -3.25 -6.07 -7.20
CA HIS A 573 -3.58 -4.87 -6.44
C HIS A 573 -3.38 -5.03 -4.92
N SER A 574 -3.21 -6.25 -4.40
CA SER A 574 -2.97 -6.49 -2.98
C SER A 574 -1.48 -6.30 -2.61
N PRO A 575 -1.19 -5.78 -1.41
CA PRO A 575 0.16 -5.75 -0.85
C PRO A 575 0.87 -7.11 -0.72
N ILE A 576 0.16 -8.23 -0.90
CA ILE A 576 0.73 -9.59 -0.86
C ILE A 576 1.52 -9.90 -2.13
N ALA A 577 1.09 -9.42 -3.31
CA ALA A 577 1.67 -9.82 -4.60
C ALA A 577 2.94 -9.04 -5.02
N ARG A 578 3.58 -8.27 -4.14
CA ARG A 578 4.87 -7.61 -4.46
C ARG A 578 5.93 -8.55 -5.06
N PRO A 579 6.02 -9.84 -4.70
CA PRO A 579 6.91 -10.81 -5.34
C PRO A 579 6.38 -11.43 -6.65
N ALA A 580 5.07 -11.33 -6.91
CA ALA A 580 4.38 -12.06 -7.98
C ALA A 580 3.86 -11.15 -9.11
N HIS A 581 4.01 -9.83 -8.99
CA HIS A 581 3.49 -8.85 -9.94
C HIS A 581 3.99 -9.13 -11.38
N ASP A 582 5.31 -9.30 -11.57
CA ASP A 582 5.92 -9.62 -12.88
C ASP A 582 5.38 -10.93 -13.49
N PHE A 583 4.94 -11.89 -12.67
CA PHE A 583 4.32 -13.14 -13.15
C PHE A 583 2.86 -12.90 -13.53
N VAL A 584 2.06 -12.25 -12.68
CA VAL A 584 0.64 -12.00 -12.97
C VAL A 584 0.46 -11.08 -14.19
N ASP A 585 1.31 -10.06 -14.35
CA ASP A 585 1.29 -9.15 -15.51
C ASP A 585 1.65 -9.86 -16.83
N SER A 586 2.33 -11.02 -16.76
CA SER A 586 2.74 -11.82 -17.93
C SER A 586 1.71 -12.86 -18.39
N ILE A 587 0.54 -12.90 -17.76
CA ILE A 587 -0.46 -13.97 -17.95
C ILE A 587 -1.86 -13.40 -18.16
N GLU A 588 -2.40 -13.60 -19.36
CA GLU A 588 -3.82 -13.40 -19.59
C GLU A 588 -4.59 -14.65 -19.15
N THR A 589 -5.75 -14.48 -18.52
CA THR A 589 -6.56 -15.61 -18.05
C THR A 589 -8.04 -15.47 -18.34
N ALA A 590 -8.67 -16.61 -18.62
CA ALA A 590 -10.10 -16.75 -18.80
C ALA A 590 -10.64 -17.95 -18.01
N GLY A 591 -11.97 -18.08 -17.96
CA GLY A 591 -12.68 -19.13 -17.22
C GLY A 591 -13.08 -18.74 -15.79
N ARG A 592 -13.61 -19.72 -15.05
CA ARG A 592 -14.20 -19.51 -13.72
C ARG A 592 -13.34 -20.14 -12.63
N ALA A 593 -13.38 -19.52 -11.45
CA ALA A 593 -12.71 -20.01 -10.26
C ALA A 593 -13.59 -19.80 -9.02
N ALA A 594 -13.57 -20.77 -8.12
CA ALA A 594 -14.20 -20.72 -6.81
C ALA A 594 -13.10 -20.88 -5.74
N THR A 595 -13.01 -19.92 -4.83
CA THR A 595 -11.98 -19.90 -3.79
C THR A 595 -12.64 -20.01 -2.41
N GLU A 596 -12.28 -21.05 -1.67
CA GLU A 596 -12.48 -21.09 -0.21
C GLU A 596 -11.20 -20.62 0.47
N PHE A 597 -11.32 -19.74 1.46
CA PHE A 597 -10.18 -19.15 2.18
C PHE A 597 -10.48 -19.05 3.67
N SER A 598 -9.55 -19.51 4.50
CA SER A 598 -9.59 -19.40 5.96
C SER A 598 -8.30 -18.73 6.45
N MET A 599 -8.43 -17.82 7.42
CA MET A 599 -7.31 -17.10 8.01
C MET A 599 -7.50 -16.94 9.52
N ARG A 600 -6.41 -17.13 10.27
CA ARG A 600 -6.31 -16.80 11.70
C ARG A 600 -5.12 -15.86 11.93
N LEU A 601 -5.42 -14.62 12.29
CA LEU A 601 -4.44 -13.54 12.50
C LEU A 601 -4.47 -13.05 13.97
N PRO A 602 -3.52 -13.49 14.81
CA PRO A 602 -3.29 -12.91 16.12
C PRO A 602 -2.93 -11.42 16.06
N LEU A 603 -3.66 -10.57 16.79
CA LEU A 603 -3.47 -9.12 16.77
C LEU A 603 -2.48 -8.61 17.83
N ASN A 604 -2.39 -9.29 18.99
CA ASN A 604 -1.47 -8.96 20.08
C ASN A 604 -0.01 -9.33 19.71
N PRO A 605 0.98 -8.42 19.84
CA PRO A 605 2.40 -8.69 19.59
C PRO A 605 2.97 -9.93 20.28
N ALA A 606 2.59 -10.20 21.54
CA ALA A 606 3.07 -11.38 22.27
C ALA A 606 2.54 -12.68 21.62
N MET A 607 1.27 -12.69 21.20
CA MET A 607 0.69 -13.82 20.48
C MET A 607 1.30 -13.97 19.08
N LYS A 608 1.56 -12.88 18.35
CA LYS A 608 2.21 -12.92 17.02
C LYS A 608 3.56 -13.63 17.02
N LYS A 609 4.33 -13.53 18.12
CA LYS A 609 5.61 -14.23 18.29
C LYS A 609 5.43 -15.73 18.56
N ALA A 610 4.44 -16.11 19.37
CA ALA A 610 4.21 -17.52 19.75
C ALA A 610 3.36 -18.29 18.73
N ARG A 611 2.46 -17.61 18.02
CA ARG A 611 1.55 -18.12 16.99
C ARG A 611 1.54 -17.08 15.86
N PRO A 612 2.32 -17.28 14.78
CA PRO A 612 2.28 -16.39 13.63
C PRO A 612 0.92 -16.49 12.90
N LEU A 613 0.73 -15.64 11.89
CA LEU A 613 -0.35 -15.78 10.91
C LEU A 613 -0.44 -17.23 10.40
N ARG A 614 -1.68 -17.75 10.32
CA ARG A 614 -2.04 -18.98 9.64
C ARG A 614 -3.11 -18.68 8.62
N PHE A 615 -3.00 -19.27 7.44
CA PHE A 615 -4.04 -19.20 6.42
C PHE A 615 -4.00 -20.47 5.59
N ASN A 616 -5.15 -20.84 5.05
CA ASN A 616 -5.31 -21.94 4.12
C ASN A 616 -6.42 -21.59 3.13
N GLY A 617 -6.29 -22.05 1.90
CA GLY A 617 -7.34 -21.89 0.91
C GLY A 617 -7.27 -22.93 -0.19
N ARG A 618 -8.37 -23.05 -0.92
CA ARG A 618 -8.57 -23.96 -2.04
C ARG A 618 -9.18 -23.16 -3.19
N VAL A 619 -8.46 -23.06 -4.31
CA VAL A 619 -8.95 -22.50 -5.56
C VAL A 619 -9.34 -23.65 -6.47
N GLU A 620 -10.64 -23.86 -6.67
CA GLU A 620 -11.19 -24.79 -7.66
C GLU A 620 -11.29 -24.08 -9.01
N LEU A 621 -10.56 -24.56 -10.01
CA LEU A 621 -10.55 -24.05 -11.38
C LEU A 621 -11.57 -24.81 -12.24
N LYS A 622 -12.37 -24.09 -13.03
CA LYS A 622 -13.39 -24.66 -13.93
C LYS A 622 -13.29 -24.05 -15.31
N GLN A 623 -12.87 -24.86 -16.28
CA GLN A 623 -12.59 -24.46 -17.66
C GLN A 623 -11.71 -23.21 -17.73
N ALA A 624 -10.67 -23.16 -16.90
CA ALA A 624 -9.74 -22.04 -16.88
C ALA A 624 -8.78 -22.09 -18.07
N ALA A 625 -8.36 -20.91 -18.53
CA ALA A 625 -7.31 -20.75 -19.53
C ALA A 625 -6.27 -19.76 -19.02
N PHE A 626 -4.99 -20.04 -19.29
CA PHE A 626 -3.83 -19.23 -18.95
C PHE A 626 -2.96 -19.13 -20.21
N HIS A 627 -2.67 -17.90 -20.63
CA HIS A 627 -1.87 -17.57 -21.80
C HIS A 627 -0.57 -16.93 -21.32
N LEU A 628 0.55 -17.61 -21.52
CA LEU A 628 1.87 -17.17 -21.09
C LEU A 628 2.74 -16.80 -22.30
N PHE A 629 3.69 -15.88 -22.09
CA PHE A 629 4.65 -15.41 -23.09
C PHE A 629 3.95 -14.89 -24.36
N ASP A 630 3.12 -13.87 -24.22
CA ASP A 630 2.37 -13.23 -25.32
C ASP A 630 1.53 -14.24 -26.14
N GLY A 631 0.91 -15.22 -25.45
CA GLY A 631 0.07 -16.26 -26.07
C GLY A 631 0.82 -17.38 -26.80
N ARG A 632 2.15 -17.42 -26.69
CA ARG A 632 2.97 -18.52 -27.25
C ARG A 632 2.67 -19.85 -26.56
N VAL A 633 2.52 -19.85 -25.24
CA VAL A 633 2.18 -21.02 -24.43
C VAL A 633 0.76 -20.87 -23.88
N ASN A 634 -0.16 -21.68 -24.40
CA ASN A 634 -1.58 -21.65 -24.03
C ASN A 634 -1.96 -22.93 -23.30
N ALA A 635 -2.30 -22.80 -22.01
CA ALA A 635 -2.91 -23.85 -21.21
C ALA A 635 -4.42 -23.59 -21.10
N THR A 636 -5.26 -24.46 -21.65
CA THR A 636 -6.72 -24.25 -21.76
C THR A 636 -7.50 -25.41 -21.15
N GLY A 637 -8.79 -25.21 -20.86
CA GLY A 637 -9.66 -26.25 -20.33
C GLY A 637 -9.18 -26.81 -18.99
N LEU A 638 -8.55 -25.98 -18.16
CA LEU A 638 -7.96 -26.37 -16.89
C LEU A 638 -9.04 -26.60 -15.84
N ASN A 639 -9.01 -27.78 -15.23
CA ASN A 639 -9.91 -28.23 -14.18
C ASN A 639 -9.11 -28.94 -13.09
N GLY A 640 -9.42 -28.67 -11.83
CA GLY A 640 -8.72 -29.20 -10.66
C GLY A 640 -8.66 -28.19 -9.52
N ALA A 641 -7.95 -28.52 -8.44
CA ALA A 641 -7.84 -27.64 -7.28
C ALA A 641 -6.38 -27.27 -6.95
N ILE A 642 -6.17 -26.01 -6.61
CA ILE A 642 -4.90 -25.50 -6.05
C ILE A 642 -5.14 -25.19 -4.58
N LEU A 643 -4.44 -25.90 -3.70
CA LEU A 643 -4.35 -25.60 -2.27
C LEU A 643 -3.24 -24.59 -2.02
N PHE A 644 -3.44 -23.67 -1.07
CA PHE A 644 -2.40 -22.74 -0.63
C PHE A 644 -2.48 -22.49 0.88
N SER A 645 -1.34 -22.22 1.51
CA SER A 645 -1.21 -22.00 2.96
C SER A 645 0.04 -21.19 3.31
N GLU A 646 0.29 -20.92 4.61
CA GLU A 646 1.56 -20.31 5.02
C GLU A 646 2.79 -21.19 4.68
N ARG A 647 2.59 -22.50 4.48
CA ARG A 647 3.64 -23.45 4.07
C ARG A 647 3.83 -23.52 2.55
N GLY A 648 3.12 -22.71 1.78
CA GLY A 648 3.15 -22.75 0.32
C GLY A 648 1.90 -23.37 -0.30
N GLN A 649 2.05 -23.75 -1.56
CA GLN A 649 0.98 -24.18 -2.46
C GLN A 649 1.18 -25.63 -2.91
N SER A 650 0.09 -26.29 -3.25
CA SER A 650 0.05 -27.61 -3.90
C SER A 650 -1.16 -27.71 -4.83
N SER A 651 -1.20 -28.68 -5.73
CA SER A 651 -2.41 -28.96 -6.54
C SER A 651 -2.85 -30.42 -6.44
N GLU A 652 -4.16 -30.62 -6.46
CA GLU A 652 -4.80 -31.93 -6.61
C GLU A 652 -5.27 -32.08 -8.06
N ASP A 653 -4.64 -33.02 -8.78
CA ASP A 653 -5.10 -33.51 -10.09
C ASP A 653 -5.47 -32.42 -11.12
N LEU A 654 -4.71 -31.33 -11.16
CA LEU A 654 -4.95 -30.23 -12.10
C LEU A 654 -4.60 -30.67 -13.53
N ARG A 655 -5.63 -30.80 -14.36
CA ARG A 655 -5.57 -31.32 -15.72
C ARG A 655 -6.16 -30.31 -16.70
N GLY A 656 -5.63 -30.28 -17.91
CA GLY A 656 -6.16 -29.45 -19.00
C GLY A 656 -5.52 -29.82 -20.33
N MET A 657 -5.52 -28.88 -21.27
CA MET A 657 -4.87 -28.99 -22.57
C MET A 657 -3.68 -28.03 -22.65
N LEU A 658 -2.53 -28.52 -23.10
CA LEU A 658 -1.36 -27.73 -23.45
C LEU A 658 -0.94 -28.14 -24.88
N PHE A 659 -0.63 -27.17 -25.74
CA PHE A 659 -0.28 -27.44 -27.15
C PHE A 659 -1.32 -28.31 -27.90
N GLY A 660 -2.60 -28.24 -27.51
CA GLY A 660 -3.69 -29.03 -28.10
C GLY A 660 -3.74 -30.51 -27.67
N LYS A 661 -2.92 -30.94 -26.71
CA LYS A 661 -2.93 -32.30 -26.14
C LYS A 661 -3.23 -32.26 -24.63
N PRO A 662 -3.73 -33.36 -24.02
CA PRO A 662 -3.88 -33.44 -22.57
C PRO A 662 -2.56 -33.23 -21.84
N ALA A 663 -2.60 -32.46 -20.76
CA ALA A 663 -1.47 -32.19 -19.87
C ALA A 663 -1.88 -32.29 -18.41
N GLN A 664 -0.98 -32.80 -17.57
CA GLN A 664 -1.08 -32.77 -16.12
C GLN A 664 -0.16 -31.68 -15.59
N ILE A 665 -0.69 -30.80 -14.76
CA ILE A 665 0.04 -29.66 -14.17
C ILE A 665 0.03 -29.85 -12.66
N ASN A 666 1.22 -29.90 -12.06
CA ASN A 666 1.41 -30.05 -10.63
C ASN A 666 2.06 -28.78 -10.08
N VAL A 667 1.30 -28.00 -9.32
CA VAL A 667 1.81 -26.88 -8.54
C VAL A 667 2.32 -27.43 -7.20
N TYR A 668 3.50 -27.02 -6.73
CA TYR A 668 4.01 -27.34 -5.39
C TYR A 668 5.05 -26.32 -4.90
N SER A 669 5.21 -26.17 -3.59
CA SER A 669 6.30 -25.38 -2.99
C SER A 669 7.41 -26.25 -2.42
N THR A 670 8.66 -25.78 -2.53
CA THR A 670 9.80 -26.30 -1.75
C THR A 670 10.34 -25.20 -0.82
N HIS A 671 11.18 -25.61 0.14
CA HIS A 671 11.93 -24.69 0.99
C HIS A 671 13.42 -25.00 0.87
N ILE A 672 14.20 -24.02 0.41
CA ILE A 672 15.65 -24.10 0.25
C ILE A 672 16.25 -22.91 0.98
N ASP A 673 17.21 -23.15 1.88
CA ASP A 673 17.85 -22.12 2.73
C ASP A 673 16.85 -21.25 3.53
N GLY A 674 15.73 -21.84 3.93
CA GLY A 674 14.63 -21.16 4.60
C GLY A 674 13.82 -20.19 3.71
N GLN A 675 14.12 -20.10 2.41
CA GLN A 675 13.30 -19.39 1.42
C GLN A 675 12.31 -20.36 0.77
N ARG A 676 11.05 -19.93 0.64
CA ARG A 676 10.06 -20.66 -0.16
C ARG A 676 10.35 -20.45 -1.64
N ARG A 677 10.31 -21.52 -2.42
CA ARG A 677 10.25 -21.49 -3.88
C ARG A 677 8.98 -22.19 -4.33
N ASP A 678 8.28 -21.57 -5.26
CA ASP A 678 7.02 -22.07 -5.78
C ASP A 678 7.25 -22.60 -7.20
N HIS A 679 6.85 -23.84 -7.46
CA HIS A 679 7.09 -24.56 -8.69
C HIS A 679 5.77 -24.91 -9.38
N ILE A 680 5.79 -24.87 -10.70
CA ILE A 680 4.75 -25.38 -11.59
C ILE A 680 5.42 -26.43 -12.46
N ALA A 681 5.30 -27.70 -12.08
CA ALA A 681 5.68 -28.81 -12.94
C ALA A 681 4.55 -29.13 -13.92
N VAL A 682 4.91 -29.51 -15.13
CA VAL A 682 4.00 -29.75 -16.25
C VAL A 682 4.48 -31.00 -16.97
N SER A 683 3.63 -32.02 -17.05
CA SER A 683 3.84 -33.21 -17.88
C SER A 683 2.86 -33.15 -19.04
N ALA A 684 3.39 -33.10 -20.25
CA ALA A 684 2.61 -32.96 -21.48
C ALA A 684 3.26 -33.73 -22.64
N SER A 685 2.48 -34.00 -23.68
CA SER A 685 3.02 -34.40 -24.99
C SER A 685 2.80 -33.27 -25.98
N ALA A 686 3.80 -32.94 -26.79
CA ALA A 686 3.69 -31.90 -27.81
C ALA A 686 4.37 -32.34 -29.11
N GLU A 687 3.88 -31.85 -30.24
CA GLU A 687 4.51 -32.10 -31.54
C GLU A 687 5.75 -31.23 -31.69
N LEU A 688 6.88 -31.82 -32.07
CA LEU A 688 8.18 -31.13 -32.13
C LEU A 688 8.14 -29.90 -33.07
N SER A 689 7.46 -30.02 -34.20
CA SER A 689 7.18 -28.92 -35.14
C SER A 689 6.43 -27.76 -34.50
N LEU A 690 5.44 -28.04 -33.64
CA LEU A 690 4.66 -27.04 -32.92
C LEU A 690 5.49 -26.33 -31.83
N LEU A 691 6.40 -27.04 -31.17
CA LEU A 691 7.33 -26.44 -30.20
C LEU A 691 8.28 -25.45 -30.88
N TRP A 692 8.93 -25.86 -31.98
CA TRP A 692 9.80 -24.97 -32.75
C TRP A 692 9.04 -23.72 -33.24
N GLN A 693 7.82 -23.90 -33.76
CA GLN A 693 6.98 -22.79 -34.21
C GLN A 693 6.56 -21.84 -33.06
N ARG A 694 6.23 -22.36 -31.88
CA ARG A 694 5.80 -21.54 -30.73
C ARG A 694 6.95 -20.87 -29.99
N LEU A 695 8.15 -21.43 -30.04
CA LEU A 695 9.36 -20.92 -29.40
C LEU A 695 10.24 -20.08 -30.34
N ASP A 696 9.88 -19.97 -31.62
CA ASP A 696 10.61 -19.18 -32.64
C ASP A 696 12.06 -19.68 -32.87
N LEU A 697 12.23 -21.01 -32.82
CA LEU A 697 13.51 -21.69 -32.96
C LEU A 697 13.73 -22.20 -34.41
N PRO A 698 14.98 -22.27 -34.91
CA PRO A 698 15.27 -22.67 -36.29
C PRO A 698 14.65 -24.02 -36.66
N ALA A 699 13.90 -24.07 -37.76
CA ALA A 699 12.98 -25.17 -38.01
C ALA A 699 13.66 -26.40 -38.63
N PHE A 700 13.74 -27.50 -37.89
CA PHE A 700 14.04 -28.81 -38.46
C PHE A 700 12.79 -29.33 -39.20
N ARG A 701 12.82 -29.32 -40.54
CA ARG A 701 11.66 -29.70 -41.38
C ARG A 701 11.37 -31.21 -41.43
N LYS A 702 10.07 -31.52 -41.56
CA LYS A 702 9.47 -32.80 -42.03
C LYS A 702 9.61 -34.06 -41.15
N ARG A 703 9.23 -33.99 -39.87
CA ARG A 703 8.62 -35.16 -39.17
C ARG A 703 7.69 -34.70 -38.04
N ASN A 704 6.40 -35.04 -38.13
CA ASN A 704 5.46 -34.86 -37.03
C ASN A 704 5.66 -35.98 -36.00
N GLN A 705 6.46 -35.71 -34.98
CA GLN A 705 6.69 -36.63 -33.87
C GLN A 705 6.28 -35.98 -32.55
N GLN A 706 5.69 -36.79 -31.68
CA GLN A 706 5.27 -36.36 -30.35
C GLN A 706 6.44 -36.56 -29.38
N LEU A 707 6.90 -35.47 -28.80
CA LEU A 707 7.82 -35.49 -27.67
C LEU A 707 7.04 -35.52 -26.36
N ARG A 708 7.51 -36.34 -25.42
CA ARG A 708 7.15 -36.21 -24.00
C ARG A 708 7.96 -35.06 -23.41
N LEU A 709 7.27 -34.10 -22.82
CA LEU A 709 7.86 -32.93 -22.18
C LEU A 709 7.60 -32.99 -20.68
N GLN A 710 8.66 -32.78 -19.90
CA GLN A 710 8.56 -32.47 -18.48
C GLN A 710 9.11 -31.07 -18.26
N GLY A 711 8.22 -30.10 -18.07
CA GLY A 711 8.58 -28.72 -17.75
C GLY A 711 8.49 -28.47 -16.24
N VAL A 712 9.45 -27.76 -15.67
CA VAL A 712 9.37 -27.18 -14.32
C VAL A 712 9.64 -25.69 -14.41
N TYR A 713 8.60 -24.90 -14.19
CA TYR A 713 8.71 -23.45 -14.04
C TYR A 713 8.81 -23.10 -12.55
N THR A 714 9.96 -22.60 -12.13
CA THR A 714 10.18 -22.08 -10.78
C THR A 714 9.91 -20.58 -10.78
N LEU A 715 8.92 -20.16 -9.99
CA LEU A 715 8.58 -18.76 -9.78
C LEU A 715 9.73 -18.02 -9.10
N GLY A 716 9.97 -16.77 -9.53
CA GLY A 716 11.00 -15.92 -8.94
C GLY A 716 10.73 -15.65 -7.46
N SER A 717 11.80 -15.61 -6.65
CA SER A 717 11.69 -15.42 -5.19
C SER A 717 12.35 -14.11 -4.77
N TYR A 718 11.59 -13.26 -4.07
CA TYR A 718 12.05 -11.97 -3.55
C TYR A 718 12.39 -12.08 -2.07
N GLY A 719 13.63 -12.47 -1.77
CA GLY A 719 14.20 -12.30 -0.43
C GLY A 719 14.54 -10.83 -0.17
N ARG A 720 14.58 -10.41 1.11
CA ARG A 720 14.99 -9.03 1.50
C ARG A 720 16.42 -8.63 1.08
N LYS A 721 17.25 -9.57 0.61
CA LYS A 721 18.65 -9.35 0.19
C LYS A 721 19.04 -10.02 -1.14
N HIS A 722 18.24 -10.95 -1.64
CA HIS A 722 18.56 -11.73 -2.84
C HIS A 722 17.29 -11.94 -3.68
N TYR A 723 17.38 -11.62 -4.96
CA TYR A 723 16.36 -11.97 -5.95
C TYR A 723 16.83 -13.22 -6.71
N ALA A 724 16.01 -14.26 -6.70
CA ALA A 724 16.17 -15.40 -7.59
C ALA A 724 15.23 -15.17 -8.80
N PRO A 725 15.76 -14.98 -10.03
CA PRO A 725 14.92 -14.82 -11.20
C PRO A 725 14.10 -16.09 -11.47
N PRO A 726 12.90 -15.98 -12.09
CA PRO A 726 12.16 -17.14 -12.56
C PRO A 726 13.01 -18.00 -13.50
N GLN A 727 12.86 -19.32 -13.38
CA GLN A 727 13.64 -20.30 -14.11
C GLN A 727 12.70 -21.34 -14.72
N LEU A 728 12.76 -21.53 -16.04
CA LEU A 728 12.08 -22.59 -16.76
C LEU A 728 13.11 -23.68 -17.11
N VAL A 729 12.85 -24.91 -16.71
CA VAL A 729 13.58 -26.09 -17.19
C VAL A 729 12.61 -26.99 -17.93
N VAL A 730 12.94 -27.41 -19.15
CA VAL A 730 12.14 -28.37 -19.94
C VAL A 730 13.05 -29.53 -20.33
N THR A 731 12.70 -30.74 -19.91
CA THR A 731 13.39 -31.96 -20.30
C THR A 731 12.55 -32.76 -21.30
N THR A 732 13.24 -33.38 -22.26
CA THR A 732 12.68 -34.30 -23.24
C THR A 732 13.77 -35.26 -23.75
N GLU A 733 13.42 -36.25 -24.55
CA GLU A 733 14.35 -37.25 -25.09
C GLU A 733 14.17 -37.34 -26.61
N LEU A 734 15.26 -37.28 -27.36
CA LEU A 734 15.28 -37.49 -28.81
C LEU A 734 15.65 -38.94 -29.10
N GLU A 735 14.68 -39.73 -29.52
CA GLU A 735 14.85 -41.13 -29.89
C GLU A 735 15.79 -41.30 -31.11
N PRO A 736 16.47 -42.45 -31.26
CA PRO A 736 17.25 -42.79 -32.44
C PRO A 736 16.51 -42.59 -33.77
N GLY A 737 17.18 -41.98 -34.76
CA GLY A 737 16.62 -41.79 -36.11
C GLY A 737 15.47 -40.78 -36.23
N THR A 738 15.17 -40.00 -35.20
CA THR A 738 14.07 -39.02 -35.19
C THR A 738 14.40 -37.70 -35.88
N VAL A 739 15.62 -37.20 -35.72
CA VAL A 739 16.09 -35.93 -36.27
C VAL A 739 17.36 -36.14 -37.10
N ASP A 740 17.37 -35.61 -38.32
CA ASP A 740 18.52 -35.66 -39.23
C ASP A 740 19.52 -34.52 -38.92
N LEU A 741 20.28 -34.69 -37.83
CA LEU A 741 21.30 -33.74 -37.40
C LEU A 741 22.68 -34.08 -37.99
N PRO A 742 23.54 -33.09 -38.27
CA PRO A 742 24.93 -33.35 -38.68
C PRO A 742 25.81 -33.87 -37.52
N ALA A 743 26.98 -34.43 -37.86
CA ALA A 743 27.98 -34.83 -36.87
C ALA A 743 28.39 -33.64 -35.96
N PRO A 744 28.46 -33.81 -34.62
CA PRO A 744 28.52 -35.07 -33.87
C PRO A 744 27.17 -35.62 -33.34
N LEU A 745 26.03 -35.10 -33.83
CA LEU A 745 24.69 -35.53 -33.41
C LEU A 745 24.02 -36.50 -34.38
N ASP A 746 24.68 -36.84 -35.49
CA ASP A 746 24.25 -37.89 -36.40
C ASP A 746 24.39 -39.29 -35.76
N ASN A 747 23.63 -40.25 -36.27
CA ASN A 747 23.66 -41.66 -35.85
C ASN A 747 23.47 -41.87 -34.33
N LEU A 748 22.47 -41.22 -33.73
CA LEU A 748 21.98 -41.56 -32.40
C LEU A 748 21.61 -43.06 -32.35
N ARG A 749 22.19 -43.80 -31.40
CA ARG A 749 21.91 -45.23 -31.15
C ARG A 749 21.04 -45.48 -29.91
N GLU A 750 21.00 -44.49 -29.02
CA GLU A 750 20.25 -44.45 -27.76
C GLU A 750 19.49 -43.12 -27.68
N PRO A 751 18.42 -43.01 -26.88
CA PRO A 751 17.71 -41.75 -26.67
C PRO A 751 18.65 -40.66 -26.14
N LEU A 752 18.69 -39.50 -26.79
CA LEU A 752 19.51 -38.37 -26.37
C LEU A 752 18.68 -37.47 -25.45
N PRO A 753 19.01 -37.34 -24.15
CA PRO A 753 18.32 -36.41 -23.27
C PRO A 753 18.61 -34.96 -23.69
N VAL A 754 17.55 -34.19 -23.82
CA VAL A 754 17.57 -32.76 -24.16
C VAL A 754 17.02 -31.97 -22.99
N VAL A 755 17.84 -31.07 -22.46
CA VAL A 755 17.43 -30.12 -21.42
C VAL A 755 17.49 -28.71 -22.00
N PHE A 756 16.36 -28.02 -22.00
CA PHE A 756 16.29 -26.59 -22.25
C PHE A 756 16.13 -25.86 -20.92
N GLU A 757 16.89 -24.80 -20.71
CA GLU A 757 16.86 -23.98 -19.51
C GLU A 757 16.70 -22.50 -19.89
N ALA A 758 15.89 -21.74 -19.18
CA ALA A 758 15.74 -20.30 -19.40
C ALA A 758 15.54 -19.53 -18.08
N PHE A 759 16.33 -18.47 -17.88
CA PHE A 759 16.20 -17.54 -16.78
C PHE A 759 15.56 -16.23 -17.26
N LEU A 760 14.44 -15.87 -16.62
CA LEU A 760 13.47 -14.90 -17.12
C LEU A 760 13.33 -13.72 -16.14
N GLY A 761 14.38 -12.92 -15.97
CA GLY A 761 14.34 -11.74 -15.09
C GLY A 761 15.67 -11.01 -14.89
N SER A 762 15.60 -9.71 -14.59
CA SER A 762 16.77 -8.88 -14.27
C SER A 762 17.25 -9.07 -12.83
N ARG A 763 18.57 -9.10 -12.61
CA ARG A 763 19.17 -9.16 -11.27
C ARG A 763 19.13 -7.84 -10.49
N THR A 764 18.84 -6.72 -11.14
CA THR A 764 19.00 -5.37 -10.57
C THR A 764 17.73 -4.54 -10.73
N ARG A 765 17.26 -3.97 -9.60
CA ARG A 765 16.15 -3.01 -9.59
C ARG A 765 16.69 -1.58 -9.68
N VAL A 766 17.27 -1.24 -10.82
CA VAL A 766 17.51 0.15 -11.23
C VAL A 766 16.39 0.56 -12.19
N GLN A 767 15.97 1.82 -12.15
CA GLN A 767 14.84 2.30 -12.94
C GLN A 767 15.16 2.24 -14.44
N GLY A 768 14.39 1.47 -15.20
CA GLY A 768 14.30 1.59 -16.67
C GLY A 768 15.18 0.67 -17.51
N GLU A 769 16.18 0.00 -16.93
CA GLU A 769 17.16 -0.76 -17.74
C GLU A 769 16.78 -2.23 -18.00
N ASP A 770 16.86 -2.55 -19.30
CA ASP A 770 16.61 -3.78 -20.04
C ASP A 770 16.52 -5.12 -19.27
N ARG A 771 15.43 -5.86 -19.54
CA ARG A 771 15.29 -7.26 -19.12
C ARG A 771 16.31 -8.14 -19.86
N GLN A 772 17.29 -8.66 -19.11
CA GLN A 772 18.17 -9.72 -19.57
C GLN A 772 17.49 -11.10 -19.48
N ILE A 773 17.76 -11.96 -20.47
CA ILE A 773 17.26 -13.34 -20.55
C ILE A 773 18.44 -14.27 -20.86
N GLY A 774 18.69 -15.25 -20.00
CA GLY A 774 19.67 -16.31 -20.26
C GLY A 774 18.96 -17.57 -20.73
N MET A 775 19.43 -18.23 -21.79
CA MET A 775 18.87 -19.50 -22.28
C MET A 775 19.99 -20.51 -22.51
N GLY A 776 19.82 -21.72 -22.01
CA GLY A 776 20.70 -22.88 -22.20
C GLY A 776 20.00 -24.02 -22.93
N LEU A 777 20.76 -24.77 -23.73
CA LEU A 777 20.32 -26.04 -24.34
C LEU A 777 21.44 -27.06 -24.19
N TYR A 778 21.11 -28.22 -23.61
CA TYR A 778 22.02 -29.30 -23.30
C TYR A 778 21.55 -30.57 -24.02
N LEU A 779 22.42 -31.16 -24.82
CA LEU A 779 22.16 -32.31 -25.69
C LEU A 779 23.03 -33.48 -25.22
N GLY A 780 22.60 -34.11 -24.13
CA GLY A 780 23.40 -35.06 -23.35
C GLY A 780 24.78 -34.51 -22.96
N ASP A 781 25.77 -35.41 -22.88
CA ASP A 781 27.19 -35.05 -22.71
C ASP A 781 27.89 -34.68 -24.05
N ARG A 782 27.14 -34.43 -25.14
CA ARG A 782 27.71 -34.17 -26.47
C ARG A 782 27.88 -32.69 -26.77
N ILE A 783 26.85 -31.89 -26.52
CA ILE A 783 26.84 -30.45 -26.81
C ILE A 783 26.07 -29.72 -25.71
N SER A 784 26.63 -28.65 -25.19
CA SER A 784 25.91 -27.65 -24.40
C SER A 784 26.08 -26.25 -24.98
N THR A 785 25.03 -25.45 -24.96
CA THR A 785 25.04 -24.07 -25.44
C THR A 785 24.33 -23.14 -24.47
N TRP A 786 24.76 -21.88 -24.44
CA TRP A 786 24.16 -20.80 -23.66
C TRP A 786 24.14 -19.53 -24.49
N ILE A 787 23.09 -18.74 -24.38
CA ILE A 787 23.00 -17.40 -24.95
C ILE A 787 22.39 -16.43 -23.94
N GLN A 788 23.05 -15.28 -23.78
CA GLN A 788 22.59 -14.17 -22.95
C GLN A 788 22.06 -13.07 -23.86
N LEU A 789 20.78 -12.75 -23.71
CA LEU A 789 20.06 -11.73 -24.47
C LEU A 789 19.74 -10.53 -23.57
N GLN A 790 19.67 -9.34 -24.16
CA GLN A 790 19.20 -8.09 -23.55
C GLN A 790 18.07 -7.51 -24.41
N ARG A 791 16.98 -7.04 -23.79
CA ARG A 791 15.87 -6.42 -24.52
C ARG A 791 16.08 -4.91 -24.69
N HIS A 792 16.42 -4.45 -25.89
CA HIS A 792 16.54 -3.04 -26.26
C HIS A 792 15.43 -2.67 -27.27
N GLU A 793 14.63 -1.63 -27.02
CA GLU A 793 13.56 -1.13 -27.91
C GLU A 793 12.67 -2.26 -28.50
N GLN A 794 12.17 -3.13 -27.62
CA GLN A 794 11.40 -4.37 -27.93
C GLN A 794 12.14 -5.49 -28.69
N ARG A 795 13.36 -5.28 -29.18
CA ARG A 795 14.19 -6.34 -29.79
C ARG A 795 15.06 -7.03 -28.74
N LEU A 796 15.31 -8.32 -28.93
CA LEU A 796 16.32 -9.06 -28.16
C LEU A 796 17.65 -8.99 -28.91
N VAL A 797 18.65 -8.39 -28.28
CA VAL A 797 20.02 -8.29 -28.79
C VAL A 797 20.88 -9.30 -28.01
N PRO A 798 21.67 -10.15 -28.67
CA PRO A 798 22.59 -11.05 -27.97
C PRO A 798 23.76 -10.24 -27.39
N MET A 799 24.03 -10.40 -26.09
CA MET A 799 25.20 -9.83 -25.42
C MET A 799 26.42 -10.74 -25.59
N TRP A 800 26.24 -12.01 -25.24
CA TRP A 800 27.26 -13.05 -25.39
C TRP A 800 26.59 -14.41 -25.53
N GLY A 801 27.36 -15.39 -25.98
CA GLY A 801 26.93 -16.78 -25.93
C GLY A 801 28.12 -17.73 -25.92
N GLY A 802 27.83 -19.02 -25.87
CA GLY A 802 28.85 -20.01 -26.10
C GLY A 802 28.29 -21.40 -26.38
N LEU A 803 29.14 -22.20 -27.00
CA LEU A 803 28.92 -23.59 -27.37
C LEU A 803 30.08 -24.42 -26.80
N HIS A 804 29.79 -25.56 -26.20
CA HIS A 804 30.78 -26.47 -25.68
C HIS A 804 30.54 -27.88 -26.24
N PHE A 805 31.56 -28.45 -26.86
CA PHE A 805 31.55 -29.82 -27.37
C PHE A 805 32.16 -30.77 -26.33
N GLY A 806 31.40 -31.80 -25.97
CA GLY A 806 31.72 -32.73 -24.89
C GLY A 806 31.11 -32.33 -23.55
N ARG A 807 31.60 -32.97 -22.49
CA ARG A 807 31.03 -32.85 -21.14
C ARG A 807 31.50 -31.57 -20.44
N GLY A 808 30.61 -30.59 -20.37
CA GLY A 808 30.83 -29.31 -19.71
C GLY A 808 29.69 -28.34 -19.96
N ALA A 809 29.84 -27.09 -19.52
CA ALA A 809 28.93 -25.99 -19.81
C ALA A 809 29.72 -24.80 -20.37
N PRO A 810 29.13 -23.97 -21.26
CA PRO A 810 29.78 -22.77 -21.75
C PRO A 810 30.03 -21.81 -20.60
N ARG A 811 31.25 -21.29 -20.48
CA ARG A 811 31.59 -20.27 -19.48
C ARG A 811 31.27 -18.89 -20.04
N PRO A 812 30.73 -17.95 -19.24
CA PRO A 812 30.58 -16.56 -19.66
C PRO A 812 31.95 -15.99 -20.10
N PRO A 813 32.02 -15.33 -21.27
CA PRO A 813 33.18 -14.57 -21.68
C PRO A 813 33.19 -13.18 -21.03
N ASP A 814 34.38 -12.57 -20.97
CA ASP A 814 34.59 -11.22 -20.44
C ASP A 814 34.30 -10.10 -21.46
N ALA A 815 33.70 -10.45 -22.62
CA ALA A 815 33.45 -9.58 -23.75
C ALA A 815 32.19 -10.02 -24.52
N GLU A 816 31.66 -9.14 -25.38
CA GLU A 816 30.50 -9.42 -26.24
C GLU A 816 30.86 -10.37 -27.40
N VAL A 817 31.03 -11.66 -27.11
CA VAL A 817 31.46 -12.68 -28.06
C VAL A 817 30.63 -13.97 -27.96
N PHE A 818 30.66 -14.78 -29.01
CA PHE A 818 30.15 -16.15 -29.01
C PHE A 818 31.31 -17.16 -28.92
N ARG A 819 31.50 -17.78 -27.75
CA ARG A 819 32.66 -18.64 -27.48
C ARG A 819 32.37 -20.12 -27.74
N ILE A 820 33.07 -20.74 -28.69
CA ILE A 820 32.98 -22.17 -29.02
C ILE A 820 34.18 -22.90 -28.42
N THR A 821 33.96 -23.92 -27.61
CA THR A 821 35.01 -24.63 -26.83
C THR A 821 34.84 -26.15 -26.82
N GLY A 822 35.87 -26.85 -26.35
CA GLY A 822 35.82 -28.29 -26.05
C GLY A 822 36.53 -29.16 -27.09
N SER A 823 36.06 -30.40 -27.25
CA SER A 823 36.65 -31.38 -28.19
C SER A 823 35.57 -32.05 -29.03
N VAL A 824 35.78 -32.11 -30.34
CA VAL A 824 34.84 -32.75 -31.29
C VAL A 824 35.57 -33.69 -32.25
N GLY A 825 35.37 -35.00 -32.04
CA GLY A 825 36.00 -36.06 -32.84
C GLY A 825 35.46 -36.20 -34.27
N ARG A 826 34.37 -35.51 -34.61
CA ARG A 826 33.83 -35.42 -35.98
C ARG A 826 32.86 -34.23 -36.12
N LEU A 827 33.20 -33.26 -36.98
CA LEU A 827 32.40 -32.05 -37.23
C LEU A 827 32.22 -31.81 -38.74
N ASP A 828 30.97 -31.91 -39.21
CA ASP A 828 30.60 -31.56 -40.59
C ASP A 828 30.17 -30.08 -40.65
N VAL A 829 31.17 -29.20 -40.78
CA VAL A 829 30.95 -27.74 -40.81
C VAL A 829 30.07 -27.33 -41.99
N ARG A 830 30.22 -27.94 -43.17
CA ARG A 830 29.42 -27.60 -44.36
C ARG A 830 27.93 -27.94 -44.15
N ARG A 831 27.60 -29.09 -43.57
CA ARG A 831 26.21 -29.49 -43.32
C ARG A 831 25.57 -28.69 -42.18
N TRP A 832 26.33 -28.35 -41.13
CA TRP A 832 25.88 -27.37 -40.11
C TRP A 832 25.62 -25.99 -40.71
N MET A 833 26.53 -25.45 -41.53
CA MET A 833 26.36 -24.14 -42.18
C MET A 833 25.15 -24.13 -43.14
N ARG A 834 24.97 -25.16 -43.96
CA ARG A 834 23.78 -25.30 -44.83
C ARG A 834 22.47 -25.32 -44.02
N LEU A 835 22.45 -26.04 -42.90
CA LEU A 835 21.29 -26.12 -42.01
C LEU A 835 20.95 -24.75 -41.39
N LEU A 836 21.97 -24.00 -40.95
CA LEU A 836 21.80 -22.67 -40.37
C LEU A 836 21.42 -21.58 -41.40
N GLN A 837 21.89 -21.70 -42.65
CA GLN A 837 21.55 -20.74 -43.72
C GLN A 837 20.10 -20.88 -44.20
N ARG A 838 19.59 -22.12 -44.32
CA ARG A 838 18.26 -22.41 -44.86
C ARG A 838 17.12 -21.76 -44.06
N GLU A 839 17.34 -21.57 -42.76
CA GLU A 839 16.35 -21.08 -41.79
C GLU A 839 16.50 -19.58 -41.46
N ARG A 840 17.39 -18.84 -42.13
CA ARG A 840 17.53 -17.38 -41.94
C ARG A 840 16.49 -16.59 -42.76
N PRO A 841 15.56 -15.84 -42.14
CA PRO A 841 14.70 -14.91 -42.87
C PRO A 841 15.52 -13.78 -43.52
N VAL A 842 15.10 -13.34 -44.71
CA VAL A 842 15.85 -12.42 -45.58
C VAL A 842 16.08 -11.02 -44.94
N SER A 843 15.28 -10.65 -43.95
CA SER A 843 15.22 -9.33 -43.31
C SER A 843 15.86 -9.21 -41.92
N ALA A 844 16.52 -10.25 -41.40
CA ALA A 844 17.15 -10.19 -40.08
C ALA A 844 18.44 -9.33 -40.10
N PRO A 845 18.59 -8.31 -39.23
CA PRO A 845 19.81 -7.52 -39.13
C PRO A 845 20.97 -8.36 -38.59
N SER A 846 22.15 -8.21 -39.20
CA SER A 846 23.33 -9.02 -38.92
C SER A 846 24.19 -8.48 -37.77
N THR A 847 23.62 -8.32 -36.57
CA THR A 847 24.41 -8.21 -35.33
C THR A 847 24.92 -9.60 -34.94
N LEU A 848 25.92 -10.07 -35.68
CA LEU A 848 26.68 -11.26 -35.37
C LEU A 848 27.75 -10.91 -34.33
N LEU A 849 27.67 -11.54 -33.15
CA LEU A 849 28.77 -11.52 -32.19
C LEU A 849 30.05 -12.08 -32.84
N PRO A 850 31.23 -11.50 -32.58
CA PRO A 850 32.51 -12.12 -32.90
C PRO A 850 32.59 -13.54 -32.31
N ILE A 851 33.09 -14.50 -33.07
CA ILE A 851 33.27 -15.88 -32.64
C ILE A 851 34.66 -16.04 -32.04
N GLN A 852 34.72 -16.57 -30.82
CA GLN A 852 35.98 -17.03 -30.21
C GLN A 852 36.00 -18.56 -30.21
N LEU A 853 36.84 -19.19 -31.02
CA LEU A 853 37.06 -20.64 -30.98
C LEU A 853 38.24 -20.94 -30.04
N ASP A 854 38.03 -21.79 -29.04
CA ASP A 854 39.08 -22.28 -28.14
C ASP A 854 38.89 -23.79 -27.93
N MET A 855 39.34 -24.55 -28.93
CA MET A 855 39.09 -25.99 -29.06
C MET A 855 40.34 -26.78 -28.70
N ALA A 856 40.20 -27.79 -27.85
CA ALA A 856 41.30 -28.70 -27.56
C ALA A 856 41.56 -29.65 -28.75
N GLU A 857 40.50 -30.17 -29.37
CA GLU A 857 40.57 -31.00 -30.58
C GLU A 857 39.37 -30.79 -31.52
N VAL A 858 39.62 -30.69 -32.82
CA VAL A 858 38.57 -30.62 -33.86
C VAL A 858 38.96 -31.52 -35.03
N ASN A 859 38.12 -32.50 -35.36
CA ASN A 859 38.24 -33.26 -36.62
C ASN A 859 37.19 -32.78 -37.62
N LEU A 860 37.63 -31.98 -38.60
CA LEU A 860 36.82 -31.52 -39.72
C LEU A 860 36.66 -32.64 -40.75
N LEU A 861 35.45 -32.77 -41.30
CA LEU A 861 35.20 -33.62 -42.46
C LEU A 861 35.24 -32.80 -43.75
N THR A 862 35.91 -33.33 -44.79
CA THR A 862 35.65 -32.90 -46.17
C THR A 862 34.43 -33.63 -46.73
N PRO A 863 33.69 -33.03 -47.69
CA PRO A 863 32.70 -33.77 -48.45
C PRO A 863 33.40 -34.79 -49.37
N PRO A 864 32.78 -35.96 -49.65
CA PRO A 864 33.29 -36.88 -50.66
C PRO A 864 33.38 -36.20 -52.04
N PRO A 865 34.32 -36.61 -52.91
CA PRO A 865 34.43 -36.08 -54.27
C PRO A 865 33.16 -36.36 -55.09
N GLU A 866 32.80 -35.44 -56.00
CA GLU A 866 31.55 -35.53 -56.78
C GLU A 866 31.47 -36.75 -57.70
N GLU A 867 32.61 -37.33 -58.10
CA GLU A 867 32.67 -38.54 -58.94
C GLU A 867 32.15 -39.81 -58.24
N ASP A 868 32.13 -39.84 -56.89
CA ASP A 868 31.72 -41.01 -56.09
C ASP A 868 30.26 -40.91 -55.56
N VAL A 869 29.49 -39.90 -55.95
CA VAL A 869 28.12 -39.70 -55.47
C VAL A 869 27.12 -40.45 -56.36
N PRO A 870 26.37 -41.46 -55.85
CA PRO A 870 25.39 -42.19 -56.66
C PRO A 870 24.32 -41.24 -57.22
N ALA A 871 23.95 -41.39 -58.49
CA ALA A 871 23.05 -40.46 -59.19
C ALA A 871 21.69 -40.20 -58.48
N ALA A 872 21.24 -41.11 -57.63
CA ALA A 872 20.05 -40.94 -56.78
C ALA A 872 20.18 -39.83 -55.71
N GLN A 873 21.39 -39.41 -55.33
CA GLN A 873 21.64 -38.32 -54.36
C GLN A 873 21.83 -36.94 -55.02
N ALA A 874 22.04 -36.88 -56.34
CA ALA A 874 22.12 -35.62 -57.08
C ALA A 874 20.76 -34.88 -57.18
N ALA A 875 19.64 -35.59 -56.97
CA ALA A 875 18.28 -35.07 -57.12
C ALA A 875 17.73 -34.32 -55.88
N ALA A 876 18.57 -33.53 -55.19
CA ALA A 876 18.08 -32.54 -54.22
C ALA A 876 17.66 -31.25 -54.98
N PRO A 877 16.51 -30.63 -54.68
CA PRO A 877 16.00 -29.54 -55.51
C PRO A 877 16.90 -28.31 -55.45
N ASP A 878 17.32 -27.86 -56.64
CA ASP A 878 18.06 -26.62 -56.89
C ASP A 878 17.37 -25.42 -56.25
N THR A 879 17.78 -25.12 -55.02
CA THR A 879 17.57 -23.82 -54.42
C THR A 879 18.82 -23.02 -54.77
N PRO A 880 18.74 -21.91 -55.52
CA PRO A 880 19.94 -21.19 -55.96
C PRO A 880 20.79 -20.85 -54.74
N GLU A 881 22.04 -21.32 -54.73
CA GLU A 881 22.96 -21.09 -53.63
C GLU A 881 23.03 -19.59 -53.35
N ARG A 882 22.64 -19.18 -52.15
CA ARG A 882 22.72 -17.78 -51.74
C ARG A 882 24.19 -17.41 -51.72
N GLU A 883 24.60 -16.58 -52.68
CA GLU A 883 25.97 -16.13 -52.85
C GLU A 883 26.51 -15.58 -51.52
N TRP A 884 27.50 -16.29 -50.96
CA TRP A 884 28.15 -15.90 -49.71
C TRP A 884 28.81 -14.54 -49.89
N ARG A 885 28.56 -13.60 -48.99
CA ARG A 885 29.21 -12.28 -49.00
C ARG A 885 30.17 -12.17 -47.80
N PRO A 886 31.22 -11.35 -47.87
CA PRO A 886 32.05 -11.03 -46.70
C PRO A 886 31.22 -10.56 -45.49
N ALA A 887 30.13 -9.81 -45.73
CA ALA A 887 29.25 -9.33 -44.66
C ALA A 887 28.46 -10.44 -43.93
N ASP A 888 28.33 -11.65 -44.50
CA ASP A 888 27.62 -12.78 -43.88
C ASP A 888 28.48 -13.55 -42.86
N PHE A 889 29.80 -13.41 -42.93
CA PHE A 889 30.76 -14.06 -42.03
C PHE A 889 31.01 -13.20 -40.78
N PRO A 890 31.04 -13.80 -39.57
CA PRO A 890 31.42 -13.07 -38.35
C PRO A 890 32.94 -12.84 -38.32
N GLU A 891 33.39 -12.00 -37.40
CA GLU A 891 34.79 -12.02 -36.97
C GLU A 891 35.08 -13.34 -36.25
N VAL A 892 36.30 -13.87 -36.38
CA VAL A 892 36.70 -15.16 -35.78
C VAL A 892 38.12 -15.04 -35.21
N ASP A 893 38.29 -15.25 -33.91
CA ASP A 893 39.59 -15.58 -33.28
C ASP A 893 39.52 -17.05 -32.88
N ALA A 894 40.19 -17.92 -33.63
CA ALA A 894 40.19 -19.36 -33.40
C ALA A 894 41.57 -19.86 -32.98
N ARG A 895 41.56 -20.69 -31.93
CA ARG A 895 42.70 -21.45 -31.42
C ARG A 895 42.26 -22.91 -31.32
N ILE A 896 43.01 -23.80 -31.97
CA ILE A 896 42.73 -25.22 -32.01
C ILE A 896 44.01 -25.94 -31.59
N GLY A 897 44.02 -26.56 -30.42
CA GLY A 897 45.18 -27.29 -29.91
C GLY A 897 45.56 -28.48 -30.79
N LYS A 898 44.56 -29.13 -31.39
CA LYS A 898 44.71 -30.26 -32.31
C LYS A 898 43.67 -30.22 -33.42
N LEU A 899 44.06 -29.71 -34.59
CA LEU A 899 43.25 -29.77 -35.80
C LEU A 899 43.47 -31.12 -36.49
N ARG A 900 42.37 -31.73 -36.92
CA ARG A 900 42.34 -32.91 -37.79
C ARG A 900 41.46 -32.63 -39.00
N LEU A 901 41.82 -33.20 -40.14
CA LEU A 901 41.05 -33.17 -41.38
C LEU A 901 40.92 -34.61 -41.89
N ASP A 902 39.69 -35.13 -41.93
CA ASP A 902 39.39 -36.53 -42.29
C ASP A 902 40.21 -37.55 -41.47
N GLY A 903 40.39 -37.25 -40.17
CA GLY A 903 41.19 -38.05 -39.24
C GLY A 903 42.70 -37.80 -39.30
N LYS A 904 43.22 -37.17 -40.36
CA LYS A 904 44.63 -36.80 -40.50
C LYS A 904 44.94 -35.64 -39.56
N ASP A 905 45.95 -35.82 -38.72
CA ASP A 905 46.40 -34.84 -37.74
C ASP A 905 47.16 -33.70 -38.44
N LEU A 906 46.78 -32.44 -38.23
CA LEU A 906 47.44 -31.27 -38.83
C LEU A 906 48.20 -30.41 -37.81
N GLY A 907 48.19 -30.79 -36.53
CA GLY A 907 48.83 -30.03 -35.44
C GLY A 907 47.97 -28.89 -34.89
N LEU A 908 48.62 -27.87 -34.32
CA LEU A 908 48.00 -26.70 -33.72
C LEU A 908 47.61 -25.70 -34.82
N ALA A 909 46.40 -25.13 -34.75
CA ALA A 909 45.95 -24.09 -35.67
C ALA A 909 45.51 -22.80 -34.95
N ARG A 910 45.87 -21.66 -35.53
CA ARG A 910 45.33 -20.33 -35.21
C ARG A 910 44.81 -19.66 -36.46
N LEU A 911 43.69 -18.95 -36.32
CA LEU A 911 43.03 -18.22 -37.40
C LEU A 911 42.41 -16.94 -36.84
N LYS A 912 42.73 -15.79 -37.42
CA LYS A 912 42.15 -14.50 -37.07
C LYS A 912 41.52 -13.83 -38.29
N LEU A 913 40.20 -13.83 -38.34
CA LEU A 913 39.38 -13.14 -39.33
C LEU A 913 38.75 -11.89 -38.70
N VAL A 914 39.00 -10.72 -39.28
CA VAL A 914 38.44 -9.43 -38.83
C VAL A 914 37.67 -8.75 -39.95
N ARG A 915 36.66 -7.95 -39.63
CA ARG A 915 35.95 -7.17 -40.65
C ARG A 915 36.79 -6.00 -41.13
N SER A 916 36.71 -5.69 -42.42
CA SER A 916 37.25 -4.48 -43.04
C SER A 916 36.11 -3.68 -43.67
N ALA A 917 36.33 -2.39 -43.94
CA ALA A 917 35.29 -1.52 -44.52
C ALA A 917 34.78 -2.00 -45.90
N SER A 918 35.52 -2.90 -46.57
CA SER A 918 35.19 -3.48 -47.87
C SER A 918 35.00 -5.01 -47.85
N GLY A 919 35.11 -5.67 -46.70
CA GLY A 919 35.05 -7.13 -46.64
C GLY A 919 35.53 -7.76 -45.33
N ILE A 920 36.28 -8.86 -45.43
CA ILE A 920 36.94 -9.55 -44.32
C ILE A 920 38.43 -9.73 -44.64
N ARG A 921 39.27 -9.49 -43.63
CA ARG A 921 40.72 -9.68 -43.67
C ARG A 921 41.10 -10.88 -42.80
N LEU A 922 41.98 -11.71 -43.34
CA LEU A 922 42.69 -12.76 -42.64
C LEU A 922 44.01 -12.17 -42.13
N ASP A 923 44.04 -11.87 -40.84
CA ASP A 923 45.17 -11.20 -40.15
C ASP A 923 46.26 -12.20 -39.77
N GLU A 924 45.84 -13.39 -39.34
CA GLU A 924 46.71 -14.49 -38.90
C GLU A 924 46.10 -15.80 -39.39
N PHE A 925 46.87 -16.58 -40.13
CA PHE A 925 46.72 -18.02 -40.24
C PHE A 925 48.05 -18.63 -39.80
N HIS A 926 48.00 -19.56 -38.85
CA HIS A 926 49.16 -20.32 -38.40
C HIS A 926 48.75 -21.76 -38.20
N LEU A 927 49.39 -22.70 -38.90
CA LEU A 927 49.20 -24.13 -38.73
C LEU A 927 50.57 -24.74 -38.48
N ALA A 928 50.77 -25.36 -37.32
CA ALA A 928 52.08 -25.85 -36.90
C ALA A 928 51.99 -27.27 -36.34
N SER A 929 52.86 -28.16 -36.83
CA SER A 929 53.07 -29.50 -36.31
C SER A 929 54.57 -29.77 -36.12
N ASP A 930 54.87 -30.95 -35.61
CA ASP A 930 56.19 -31.60 -35.61
C ASP A 930 56.94 -31.62 -36.96
N VAL A 931 56.25 -31.52 -38.11
CA VAL A 931 56.85 -31.68 -39.44
C VAL A 931 56.59 -30.51 -40.40
N MET A 932 55.73 -29.55 -40.05
CA MET A 932 55.40 -28.41 -40.92
C MET A 932 54.98 -27.16 -40.14
N GLU A 933 55.26 -25.99 -40.71
CA GLU A 933 54.69 -24.71 -40.30
C GLU A 933 54.12 -24.00 -41.53
N ILE A 934 52.85 -23.63 -41.50
CA ILE A 934 52.20 -22.83 -42.54
C ILE A 934 51.72 -21.52 -41.90
N THR A 935 52.22 -20.41 -42.41
CA THR A 935 51.76 -19.06 -42.06
C THR A 935 51.00 -18.45 -43.22
N GLY A 936 50.02 -17.60 -42.96
CA GLY A 936 49.27 -16.95 -44.03
C GLY A 936 48.48 -15.71 -43.62
N ARG A 937 48.09 -14.94 -44.63
CA ARG A 937 47.26 -13.72 -44.53
C ARG A 937 46.48 -13.53 -45.83
N GLY A 938 45.42 -12.73 -45.80
CA GLY A 938 44.62 -12.52 -47.01
C GLY A 938 43.48 -11.53 -46.81
N GLU A 939 42.73 -11.28 -47.87
CA GLU A 939 41.51 -10.47 -47.80
C GLU A 939 40.49 -10.93 -48.84
N TRP A 940 39.22 -10.89 -48.47
CA TRP A 940 38.08 -11.17 -49.34
C TRP A 940 37.13 -9.97 -49.27
N ARG A 941 36.96 -9.30 -50.41
CA ARG A 941 36.28 -8.00 -50.53
C ARG A 941 35.07 -8.10 -51.45
N THR A 942 34.19 -7.12 -51.33
CA THR A 942 33.15 -6.82 -52.32
C THR A 942 33.36 -5.41 -52.87
N ARG A 943 33.57 -5.30 -54.18
CA ARG A 943 33.79 -4.03 -54.88
C ARG A 943 32.84 -3.94 -56.09
N PHE A 944 32.01 -2.90 -56.13
CA PHE A 944 31.00 -2.68 -57.19
C PHE A 944 30.09 -3.91 -57.46
N GLY A 945 29.70 -4.64 -56.42
CA GLY A 945 28.86 -5.83 -56.52
C GLY A 945 29.57 -7.09 -57.03
N LYS A 946 30.87 -7.03 -57.34
CA LYS A 946 31.72 -8.21 -57.61
C LYS A 946 32.54 -8.55 -56.36
N GLN A 947 32.97 -9.80 -56.26
CA GLN A 947 33.79 -10.30 -55.15
C GLN A 947 35.22 -10.57 -55.63
N ASP A 948 36.19 -10.20 -54.81
CA ASP A 948 37.62 -10.42 -55.07
C ASP A 948 38.30 -10.98 -53.82
N THR A 949 39.13 -12.03 -54.01
CA THR A 949 39.82 -12.73 -52.93
C THR A 949 41.32 -12.80 -53.22
N THR A 950 42.15 -12.42 -52.24
CA THR A 950 43.62 -12.53 -52.29
C THR A 950 44.12 -13.30 -51.07
N LEU A 951 44.97 -14.31 -51.28
CA LEU A 951 45.62 -15.10 -50.23
C LEU A 951 47.14 -15.12 -50.42
N PHE A 952 47.87 -15.10 -49.30
CA PHE A 952 49.32 -15.24 -49.21
C PHE A 952 49.64 -16.32 -48.17
N PHE A 953 50.43 -17.33 -48.53
CA PHE A 953 50.89 -18.38 -47.62
C PHE A 953 52.40 -18.62 -47.76
N THR A 954 53.04 -18.92 -46.64
CA THR A 954 54.42 -19.41 -46.54
C THR A 954 54.41 -20.71 -45.75
N THR A 955 54.78 -21.81 -46.40
CA THR A 955 54.92 -23.14 -45.83
C THR A 955 56.40 -23.44 -45.61
N ARG A 956 56.79 -23.93 -44.43
CA ARG A 956 58.13 -24.44 -44.11
C ARG A 956 58.04 -25.86 -43.59
N SER A 957 59.07 -26.66 -43.87
CA SER A 957 59.21 -28.02 -43.33
C SER A 957 60.67 -28.41 -43.18
N GLN A 958 60.98 -29.20 -42.15
CA GLN A 958 62.28 -29.88 -41.96
C GLN A 958 62.27 -31.31 -42.54
N ASN A 959 61.09 -31.82 -42.91
CA ASN A 959 60.92 -33.11 -43.59
C ASN A 959 59.69 -33.02 -44.52
N VAL A 960 59.93 -32.58 -45.76
CA VAL A 960 58.93 -32.35 -46.80
C VAL A 960 58.13 -33.63 -47.09
N GLY A 961 58.76 -34.80 -47.02
CA GLY A 961 58.08 -36.08 -47.19
C GLY A 961 57.08 -36.37 -46.07
N ASP A 962 57.49 -36.20 -44.81
CA ASP A 962 56.58 -36.38 -43.68
C ASP A 962 55.44 -35.34 -43.72
N MET A 963 55.71 -34.09 -44.12
CA MET A 963 54.69 -33.07 -44.39
C MET A 963 53.67 -33.51 -45.43
N PHE A 964 54.08 -34.05 -46.59
CA PHE A 964 53.15 -34.55 -47.60
C PHE A 964 52.27 -35.68 -47.06
N ARG A 965 52.85 -36.66 -46.35
CA ARG A 965 52.07 -37.74 -45.71
C ARG A 965 51.11 -37.19 -44.64
N ARG A 966 51.51 -36.16 -43.88
CA ARG A 966 50.70 -35.48 -42.85
C ARG A 966 49.51 -34.72 -43.45
N LEU A 967 49.74 -33.98 -44.53
CA LEU A 967 48.68 -33.37 -45.36
C LEU A 967 47.83 -34.41 -46.11
N GLY A 968 48.26 -35.67 -46.12
CA GLY A 968 47.49 -36.79 -46.63
C GLY A 968 47.60 -37.02 -48.13
N TYR A 969 48.71 -36.57 -48.72
CA TYR A 969 49.13 -36.87 -50.09
C TYR A 969 50.19 -37.98 -50.08
N THR A 970 50.30 -38.69 -51.20
CA THR A 970 51.43 -39.58 -51.46
C THR A 970 52.72 -38.76 -51.53
N ALA A 971 53.71 -39.10 -50.70
CA ALA A 971 54.98 -38.38 -50.67
C ALA A 971 55.85 -38.74 -51.89
N ILE A 972 55.98 -37.80 -52.84
CA ILE A 972 56.86 -37.92 -54.02
C ILE A 972 58.31 -37.56 -53.64
N ILE A 973 58.50 -36.81 -52.56
CA ILE A 973 59.80 -36.51 -51.95
C ILE A 973 59.81 -37.17 -50.57
N GLU A 974 60.87 -37.91 -50.24
CA GLU A 974 61.20 -38.33 -48.88
C GLU A 974 62.33 -37.47 -48.29
N GLN A 975 62.26 -37.23 -46.98
CA GLN A 975 63.16 -36.32 -46.27
C GLN A 975 63.12 -34.90 -46.90
N GLY A 976 64.21 -34.14 -46.77
CA GLY A 976 64.37 -32.80 -47.33
C GLY A 976 63.72 -31.70 -46.50
N GLU A 977 64.37 -30.54 -46.47
CA GLU A 977 63.91 -29.32 -45.79
C GLU A 977 63.60 -28.22 -46.81
N GLY A 978 62.76 -27.25 -46.48
CA GLY A 978 62.48 -26.17 -47.44
C GLY A 978 61.37 -25.20 -47.08
N GLN A 979 61.20 -24.21 -47.95
CA GLN A 979 60.13 -23.21 -47.93
C GLN A 979 59.39 -23.16 -49.28
N VAL A 980 58.07 -22.99 -49.21
CA VAL A 980 57.19 -22.73 -50.35
C VAL A 980 56.39 -21.46 -50.07
N ASP A 981 56.44 -20.49 -50.97
CA ASP A 981 55.70 -19.24 -50.88
C ASP A 981 54.65 -19.19 -52.00
N LEU A 982 53.39 -18.94 -51.65
CA LEU A 982 52.24 -18.96 -52.55
C LEU A 982 51.43 -17.66 -52.41
N THR A 983 51.21 -16.97 -53.51
CA THR A 983 50.27 -15.85 -53.63
C THR A 983 49.19 -16.22 -54.63
N LEU A 984 47.91 -16.10 -54.25
CA LEU A 984 46.76 -16.39 -55.10
C LEU A 984 45.75 -15.24 -55.09
N TYR A 985 45.12 -15.00 -56.22
CA TYR A 985 44.05 -14.04 -56.44
C TYR A 985 42.98 -14.62 -57.36
N TRP A 986 41.70 -14.44 -57.03
CA TRP A 986 40.58 -14.78 -57.92
C TRP A 986 39.37 -13.86 -57.72
N THR A 987 38.50 -13.80 -58.72
CA THR A 987 37.32 -12.93 -58.75
C THR A 987 36.02 -13.72 -58.49
N ASP A 988 35.95 -14.35 -57.31
CA ASP A 988 34.76 -15.08 -56.83
C ASP A 988 34.76 -15.08 -55.28
N ALA A 989 33.69 -15.59 -54.67
CA ALA A 989 33.60 -15.76 -53.22
C ALA A 989 34.67 -16.73 -52.69
N LEU A 990 35.15 -16.50 -51.47
CA LEU A 990 36.18 -17.33 -50.81
C LEU A 990 35.88 -18.85 -50.85
N PRO A 991 34.64 -19.34 -50.63
CA PRO A 991 34.34 -20.78 -50.69
C PRO A 991 34.27 -21.36 -52.11
N ARG A 992 34.25 -20.55 -53.17
CA ARG A 992 34.13 -20.97 -54.58
C ARG A 992 35.47 -20.93 -55.33
N PHE A 993 36.56 -21.22 -54.63
CA PHE A 993 37.89 -21.35 -55.23
C PHE A 993 37.87 -22.44 -56.32
N SER A 994 38.48 -22.13 -57.47
CA SER A 994 38.73 -23.04 -58.58
C SER A 994 40.03 -22.63 -59.27
N TRP A 995 40.84 -23.60 -59.70
CA TRP A 995 42.12 -23.30 -60.35
C TRP A 995 41.97 -22.49 -61.64
N GLU A 996 40.89 -22.72 -62.40
CA GLU A 996 40.55 -21.98 -63.62
C GLU A 996 40.47 -20.46 -63.41
N LYS A 997 39.91 -20.03 -62.27
CA LYS A 997 39.71 -18.60 -61.92
C LYS A 997 40.90 -18.01 -61.16
N ALA A 998 41.89 -18.83 -60.79
CA ALA A 998 43.02 -18.43 -59.97
C ALA A 998 44.16 -17.87 -60.82
N SER A 999 44.68 -16.72 -60.42
CA SER A 999 45.93 -16.14 -60.88
C SER A 999 46.86 -15.91 -59.70
N GLY A 1000 48.18 -15.95 -59.88
CA GLY A 1000 49.10 -15.85 -58.75
C GLY A 1000 50.55 -16.19 -59.06
N ALA A 1001 51.33 -16.40 -58.00
CA ALA A 1001 52.73 -16.80 -58.09
C ALA A 1001 53.06 -17.84 -57.00
N LEU A 1002 53.91 -18.80 -57.35
CA LEU A 1002 54.40 -19.87 -56.47
C LEU A 1002 55.93 -19.89 -56.55
N SER A 1003 56.61 -19.87 -55.41
CA SER A 1003 58.06 -20.05 -55.29
C SER A 1003 58.35 -21.27 -54.44
N VAL A 1004 59.23 -22.14 -54.91
CA VAL A 1004 59.63 -23.39 -54.25
C VAL A 1004 61.13 -23.37 -54.03
N ASN A 1005 61.57 -23.63 -52.81
CA ASN A 1005 62.97 -23.80 -52.44
C ASN A 1005 63.11 -24.95 -51.43
N LEU A 1006 63.55 -26.12 -51.91
CA LEU A 1006 63.77 -27.32 -51.11
C LEU A 1006 65.26 -27.70 -51.16
N ALA A 1007 65.75 -28.38 -50.13
CA ALA A 1007 67.12 -28.86 -50.03
C ALA A 1007 67.19 -30.27 -49.41
N ASN A 1008 68.29 -30.99 -49.65
CA ASN A 1008 68.68 -32.20 -48.92
C ASN A 1008 67.64 -33.35 -48.91
N GLY A 1009 66.91 -33.59 -50.01
CA GLY A 1009 65.85 -34.58 -50.09
C GLY A 1009 66.08 -35.70 -51.11
N ASN A 1010 65.12 -36.63 -51.20
CA ASN A 1010 65.14 -37.76 -52.13
C ASN A 1010 63.80 -37.88 -52.86
N ILE A 1011 63.77 -37.76 -54.18
CA ILE A 1011 62.56 -37.96 -54.98
C ILE A 1011 62.35 -39.47 -55.17
N VAL A 1012 61.23 -40.02 -54.75
CA VAL A 1012 60.94 -41.46 -54.85
C VAL A 1012 59.98 -41.78 -55.98
N GLU A 1013 60.14 -42.96 -56.57
CA GLU A 1013 59.20 -43.50 -57.55
C GLU A 1013 57.91 -43.93 -56.84
N VAL A 1014 56.77 -43.38 -57.27
CA VAL A 1014 55.46 -43.69 -56.70
C VAL A 1014 54.41 -43.83 -57.80
N ASP A 1015 53.67 -44.94 -57.71
CA ASP A 1015 52.69 -45.39 -58.70
C ASP A 1015 51.29 -45.44 -58.04
N PRO A 1016 50.22 -44.90 -58.67
CA PRO A 1016 50.19 -44.18 -59.94
C PRO A 1016 50.46 -42.66 -59.83
N GLY A 1017 50.93 -42.06 -60.92
CA GLY A 1017 50.91 -40.61 -61.15
C GLY A 1017 52.28 -39.96 -61.39
N ALA A 1018 52.38 -38.66 -61.06
CA ALA A 1018 53.51 -37.80 -61.39
C ALA A 1018 54.90 -38.26 -60.86
N GLY A 1019 54.95 -39.19 -59.90
CA GLY A 1019 56.19 -39.85 -59.49
C GLY A 1019 56.89 -40.60 -60.65
N ARG A 1020 56.11 -41.09 -61.63
CA ARG A 1020 56.59 -41.76 -62.84
C ARG A 1020 57.47 -40.87 -63.73
N LEU A 1021 57.29 -39.55 -63.68
CA LEU A 1021 58.15 -38.58 -64.39
C LEU A 1021 59.57 -38.51 -63.82
N LEU A 1022 59.72 -38.74 -62.52
CA LEU A 1022 60.96 -38.52 -61.78
C LEU A 1022 61.63 -39.85 -61.39
N GLY A 1023 60.91 -40.98 -61.44
CA GLY A 1023 61.49 -42.32 -61.39
C GLY A 1023 62.53 -42.57 -62.49
N LEU A 1024 62.39 -41.92 -63.66
CA LEU A 1024 63.40 -41.94 -64.74
C LEU A 1024 64.70 -41.17 -64.41
N LEU A 1025 64.70 -40.33 -63.37
CA LEU A 1025 65.93 -39.75 -62.83
C LEU A 1025 66.67 -40.73 -61.90
N SER A 1026 66.07 -41.86 -61.52
CA SER A 1026 66.78 -42.95 -60.84
C SER A 1026 67.73 -43.66 -61.83
N LEU A 1027 68.90 -43.04 -62.06
CA LEU A 1027 69.98 -43.51 -62.93
C LEU A 1027 70.61 -44.85 -62.46
N SER A 1028 70.07 -45.48 -61.43
CA SER A 1028 70.42 -46.82 -60.92
C SER A 1028 70.21 -47.98 -61.90
N ALA A 1029 69.72 -47.73 -63.12
CA ALA A 1029 69.56 -48.73 -64.18
C ALA A 1029 70.66 -48.75 -65.26
N LEU A 1030 71.71 -47.92 -65.15
CA LEU A 1030 72.84 -47.88 -66.08
C LEU A 1030 74.20 -47.95 -65.34
N PRO A 1031 75.08 -48.97 -65.55
CA PRO A 1031 74.90 -50.21 -66.30
C PRO A 1031 75.30 -51.51 -65.55
N ARG A 1032 74.52 -52.58 -65.75
CA ARG A 1032 74.74 -53.98 -65.28
C ARG A 1032 75.95 -54.72 -65.89
N ARG A 1033 77.16 -54.15 -65.97
CA ARG A 1033 78.29 -54.83 -66.67
C ARG A 1033 79.61 -55.04 -65.96
N LEU A 1034 79.95 -54.33 -64.89
CA LEU A 1034 81.17 -54.62 -64.12
C LEU A 1034 80.93 -54.43 -62.61
N PHE A 1035 81.40 -55.42 -61.84
CA PHE A 1035 81.36 -55.55 -60.38
C PHE A 1035 80.04 -56.00 -59.74
N LEU A 1036 80.17 -57.07 -58.93
CA LEU A 1036 79.13 -57.70 -58.12
C LEU A 1036 79.21 -57.14 -56.68
N ASP A 1037 78.45 -56.09 -56.38
CA ASP A 1037 77.94 -55.86 -55.03
C ASP A 1037 76.63 -55.06 -55.10
N PHE A 1038 75.62 -55.46 -54.32
CA PHE A 1038 74.26 -54.93 -54.38
C PHE A 1038 73.61 -54.93 -52.99
N ARG A 1039 74.08 -54.04 -52.11
CA ARG A 1039 73.37 -53.69 -50.87
C ARG A 1039 73.19 -52.17 -50.81
N ASP A 1040 71.96 -51.77 -50.50
CA ASP A 1040 71.50 -50.40 -50.22
C ASP A 1040 71.49 -49.37 -51.37
N PHE A 1041 70.91 -49.75 -52.52
CA PHE A 1041 70.30 -48.79 -53.45
C PHE A 1041 68.82 -48.57 -53.10
N SER A 1042 68.48 -47.36 -52.62
CA SER A 1042 67.09 -46.93 -52.46
C SER A 1042 66.48 -46.53 -53.81
N LYS A 1043 65.18 -46.77 -53.99
CA LYS A 1043 64.45 -46.46 -55.24
C LYS A 1043 64.10 -44.97 -55.33
N GLY A 1044 65.09 -44.12 -55.58
CA GLY A 1044 64.88 -42.68 -55.71
C GLY A 1044 66.08 -41.88 -56.25
N PHE A 1045 65.83 -40.61 -56.51
CA PHE A 1045 66.78 -39.61 -56.99
C PHE A 1045 67.07 -38.56 -55.90
N ARG A 1046 68.28 -38.61 -55.34
CA ARG A 1046 68.73 -37.68 -54.29
C ARG A 1046 69.09 -36.30 -54.85
N PHE A 1047 68.57 -35.25 -54.23
CA PHE A 1047 68.85 -33.86 -54.59
C PHE A 1047 69.49 -33.05 -53.45
N ASP A 1048 70.38 -32.13 -53.83
CA ASP A 1048 70.96 -31.11 -52.96
C ASP A 1048 69.98 -29.93 -52.84
N SER A 1049 69.37 -29.50 -53.96
CA SER A 1049 68.35 -28.45 -53.98
C SER A 1049 67.35 -28.54 -55.13
N ILE A 1050 66.13 -28.06 -54.89
CA ILE A 1050 65.07 -27.80 -55.88
C ILE A 1050 64.67 -26.33 -55.74
N VAL A 1051 64.91 -25.52 -56.78
CA VAL A 1051 64.55 -24.09 -56.78
C VAL A 1051 63.76 -23.76 -58.04
N GLY A 1052 62.59 -23.15 -57.88
CA GLY A 1052 61.78 -22.73 -59.02
C GLY A 1052 60.73 -21.69 -58.66
N LYS A 1053 60.34 -20.90 -59.66
CA LYS A 1053 59.23 -19.94 -59.59
C LYS A 1053 58.23 -20.27 -60.68
N PHE A 1054 56.95 -20.08 -60.38
CA PHE A 1054 55.85 -20.33 -61.29
C PHE A 1054 54.86 -19.17 -61.25
N ASN A 1055 54.39 -18.73 -62.41
CA ASN A 1055 53.26 -17.82 -62.54
C ASN A 1055 52.00 -18.64 -62.83
N ILE A 1056 50.98 -18.46 -62.01
CA ILE A 1056 49.69 -19.13 -62.10
C ILE A 1056 48.73 -18.20 -62.83
N ARG A 1057 48.04 -18.70 -63.86
CA ARG A 1057 46.97 -17.99 -64.59
C ARG A 1057 46.14 -19.00 -65.39
N ASP A 1058 44.86 -18.69 -65.62
CA ASP A 1058 44.00 -19.42 -66.55
C ASP A 1058 43.98 -20.95 -66.32
N GLY A 1059 43.98 -21.39 -65.05
CA GLY A 1059 44.05 -22.83 -64.70
C GLY A 1059 45.43 -23.49 -64.82
N ASN A 1060 46.49 -22.74 -65.09
CA ASN A 1060 47.82 -23.25 -65.44
C ASN A 1060 48.93 -22.61 -64.60
N ALA A 1061 49.97 -23.39 -64.26
CA ALA A 1061 51.23 -22.91 -63.72
C ALA A 1061 52.32 -22.93 -64.82
N TYR A 1062 52.99 -21.81 -65.04
CA TYR A 1062 54.09 -21.66 -65.99
C TYR A 1062 55.40 -21.38 -65.26
N THR A 1063 56.49 -22.08 -65.58
CA THR A 1063 57.81 -21.78 -64.99
C THR A 1063 58.31 -20.39 -65.38
N GLU A 1064 58.79 -19.61 -64.40
CA GLU A 1064 59.48 -18.34 -64.63
C GLU A 1064 60.98 -18.61 -64.75
N GLY A 1065 61.43 -18.91 -65.96
CA GLY A 1065 62.72 -19.54 -66.21
C GLY A 1065 62.62 -21.06 -66.09
N ASP A 1066 63.57 -21.68 -65.39
CA ASP A 1066 63.64 -23.12 -65.18
C ASP A 1066 63.41 -23.47 -63.70
N LEU A 1067 62.63 -24.52 -63.44
CA LEU A 1067 62.71 -25.26 -62.18
C LEU A 1067 64.03 -26.04 -62.21
N VAL A 1068 64.96 -25.67 -61.33
CA VAL A 1068 66.30 -26.27 -61.24
C VAL A 1068 66.30 -27.30 -60.12
N VAL A 1069 66.55 -28.56 -60.46
CA VAL A 1069 66.87 -29.62 -59.49
C VAL A 1069 68.36 -29.92 -59.61
N LYS A 1070 69.13 -29.67 -58.55
CA LYS A 1070 70.53 -30.07 -58.43
C LYS A 1070 70.60 -31.34 -57.59
N GLY A 1071 71.18 -32.42 -58.12
CA GLY A 1071 71.39 -33.65 -57.37
C GLY A 1071 72.76 -34.26 -57.56
N THR A 1072 73.04 -35.32 -56.78
CA THR A 1072 74.38 -35.88 -56.60
C THR A 1072 75.01 -36.40 -57.91
N VAL A 1073 74.19 -36.77 -58.89
CA VAL A 1073 74.61 -37.34 -60.18
C VAL A 1073 74.39 -36.40 -61.40
N GLY A 1074 73.79 -35.23 -61.21
CA GLY A 1074 73.50 -34.30 -62.30
C GLY A 1074 72.53 -33.17 -61.95
N ARG A 1075 72.26 -32.30 -62.93
CA ARG A 1075 71.30 -31.19 -62.83
C ARG A 1075 70.14 -31.44 -63.79
N VAL A 1076 68.93 -31.19 -63.34
CA VAL A 1076 67.70 -31.28 -64.14
C VAL A 1076 67.09 -29.88 -64.22
N LEU A 1077 66.73 -29.46 -65.43
CA LEU A 1077 66.03 -28.21 -65.70
C LEU A 1077 64.66 -28.57 -66.27
N LEU A 1078 63.59 -28.11 -65.63
CA LEU A 1078 62.22 -28.27 -66.13
C LEU A 1078 61.65 -26.90 -66.50
N ARG A 1079 61.15 -26.77 -67.73
CA ARG A 1079 60.49 -25.56 -68.23
C ARG A 1079 59.18 -25.91 -68.94
N GLY A 1080 58.11 -25.18 -68.64
CA GLY A 1080 56.85 -25.31 -69.38
C GLY A 1080 55.60 -25.02 -68.58
N ARG A 1081 54.49 -25.62 -69.04
CA ARG A 1081 53.15 -25.54 -68.44
C ARG A 1081 52.85 -26.82 -67.65
N THR A 1082 52.29 -26.62 -66.47
CA THR A 1082 51.59 -27.64 -65.68
C THR A 1082 50.14 -27.19 -65.49
N GLY A 1083 49.17 -27.87 -66.07
CA GLY A 1083 47.76 -27.50 -65.92
C GLY A 1083 47.22 -27.93 -64.57
N LEU A 1084 46.91 -26.97 -63.70
CA LEU A 1084 46.38 -27.19 -62.36
C LEU A 1084 44.88 -27.54 -62.39
N ALA A 1085 44.14 -26.97 -63.35
CA ALA A 1085 42.73 -27.28 -63.58
C ALA A 1085 42.56 -28.56 -64.40
N ALA A 1086 43.22 -28.63 -65.57
CA ALA A 1086 43.16 -29.78 -66.48
C ALA A 1086 43.90 -31.03 -65.97
N LYS A 1087 44.75 -30.90 -64.93
CA LYS A 1087 45.62 -31.95 -64.39
C LYS A 1087 46.46 -32.61 -65.49
N ASP A 1088 47.11 -31.79 -66.30
CA ASP A 1088 47.97 -32.19 -67.41
C ASP A 1088 49.36 -31.55 -67.34
N PHE A 1089 50.27 -32.06 -68.17
CA PHE A 1089 51.60 -31.52 -68.38
C PHE A 1089 51.79 -31.12 -69.85
N ASP A 1090 52.51 -30.02 -70.08
CA ASP A 1090 53.13 -29.69 -71.37
C ASP A 1090 54.45 -28.97 -71.09
N SER A 1091 55.51 -29.74 -70.87
CA SER A 1091 56.80 -29.24 -70.37
C SER A 1091 57.98 -29.98 -70.97
N THR A 1092 59.13 -29.30 -71.05
CA THR A 1092 60.41 -29.88 -71.45
C THR A 1092 61.27 -30.10 -70.21
N ILE A 1093 61.88 -31.28 -70.09
CA ILE A 1093 62.93 -31.57 -69.12
C ILE A 1093 64.26 -31.74 -69.86
N THR A 1094 65.26 -30.98 -69.43
CA THR A 1094 66.66 -31.15 -69.83
C THR A 1094 67.43 -31.79 -68.68
N VAL A 1095 67.97 -33.00 -68.89
CA VAL A 1095 68.84 -33.69 -67.93
C VAL A 1095 70.29 -33.47 -68.33
N ILE A 1096 71.09 -32.91 -67.42
CA ILE A 1096 72.52 -32.60 -67.61
C ILE A 1096 73.32 -33.47 -66.62
N PRO A 1097 73.99 -34.54 -67.10
CA PRO A 1097 74.82 -35.40 -66.24
C PRO A 1097 76.03 -34.64 -65.66
N GLY A 1098 76.41 -34.98 -64.43
CA GLY A 1098 77.74 -34.73 -63.83
C GLY A 1098 78.48 -33.43 -64.16
N ALA A 1099 78.17 -32.35 -63.43
CA ALA A 1099 79.05 -31.17 -63.32
C ALA A 1099 79.42 -30.91 -61.84
N THR A 1100 80.57 -31.45 -61.40
CA THR A 1100 81.16 -31.18 -60.09
C THR A 1100 81.87 -29.83 -60.08
N ASP A 1101 81.17 -28.76 -59.75
CA ASP A 1101 81.80 -27.49 -59.36
C ASP A 1101 82.16 -27.50 -57.87
N VAL A 1102 83.46 -27.41 -57.58
CA VAL A 1102 84.02 -27.39 -56.23
C VAL A 1102 84.44 -25.97 -55.87
N ALA A 1103 83.64 -25.24 -55.09
CA ALA A 1103 84.12 -24.11 -54.27
C ALA A 1103 83.07 -23.59 -53.26
N ALA A 1104 83.59 -23.01 -52.16
CA ALA A 1104 82.94 -22.15 -51.16
C ALA A 1104 81.85 -22.80 -50.27
N GLY A 1105 82.21 -23.05 -49.01
CA GLY A 1105 81.26 -23.40 -47.95
C GLY A 1105 80.76 -22.20 -47.15
N GLY A 1106 79.78 -22.44 -46.28
CA GLY A 1106 79.25 -21.47 -45.31
C GLY A 1106 77.84 -21.84 -44.86
N LEU A 1107 77.61 -21.99 -43.56
CA LEU A 1107 76.25 -22.11 -43.01
C LEU A 1107 75.52 -20.78 -43.18
N PHE A 1108 74.28 -20.82 -43.69
CA PHE A 1108 73.35 -19.70 -43.61
C PHE A 1108 72.32 -19.95 -42.51
N VAL A 1109 72.46 -19.21 -41.41
CA VAL A 1109 71.45 -19.16 -40.35
C VAL A 1109 70.30 -18.28 -40.84
N PHE A 1110 69.08 -18.83 -40.89
CA PHE A 1110 67.87 -18.08 -41.22
C PHE A 1110 67.35 -17.33 -39.99
N SER A 1111 67.54 -16.01 -39.96
CA SER A 1111 66.86 -15.13 -38.99
C SER A 1111 66.48 -13.78 -39.60
N GLU A 1112 65.22 -13.69 -40.04
CA GLU A 1112 64.43 -12.47 -40.29
C GLU A 1112 64.82 -11.53 -41.47
N PRO A 1113 63.88 -10.68 -41.95
CA PRO A 1113 63.84 -10.34 -43.38
C PRO A 1113 64.12 -8.87 -43.71
N ALA A 1114 65.24 -8.60 -44.40
CA ALA A 1114 65.35 -7.51 -45.39
C ALA A 1114 66.62 -7.62 -46.25
N SER A 1115 66.54 -7.10 -47.48
CA SER A 1115 67.64 -6.68 -48.38
C SER A 1115 68.54 -7.72 -49.11
N ALA A 1116 68.20 -7.88 -50.39
CA ALA A 1116 69.11 -7.73 -51.54
C ALA A 1116 70.21 -8.77 -51.89
N VAL A 1117 70.72 -9.61 -50.98
CA VAL A 1117 71.90 -10.45 -51.32
C VAL A 1117 71.55 -11.70 -52.15
N ALA A 1118 70.38 -12.32 -51.94
CA ALA A 1118 69.99 -13.57 -52.61
C ALA A 1118 69.82 -13.46 -54.14
N LEU A 1119 69.54 -12.26 -54.67
CA LEU A 1119 69.34 -12.05 -56.12
C LEU A 1119 70.66 -12.03 -56.92
N TRP A 1120 71.81 -11.84 -56.27
CA TRP A 1120 73.10 -11.73 -56.97
C TRP A 1120 73.60 -13.07 -57.53
N ILE A 1121 73.19 -14.19 -56.94
CA ILE A 1121 73.69 -15.53 -57.30
C ILE A 1121 73.06 -16.06 -58.60
N LEU A 1122 71.79 -15.74 -58.91
CA LEU A 1122 71.15 -16.23 -60.14
C LEU A 1122 71.78 -15.62 -61.42
N ASN A 1123 72.26 -14.39 -61.36
CA ASN A 1123 72.69 -13.65 -62.55
C ASN A 1123 74.12 -14.01 -63.05
N LYS A 1124 74.71 -15.10 -62.53
CA LYS A 1124 76.05 -15.58 -62.91
C LYS A 1124 76.09 -17.05 -63.36
N LEU A 1125 74.94 -17.73 -63.46
CA LEU A 1125 74.83 -19.17 -63.75
C LEU A 1125 74.33 -19.51 -65.17
N THR A 1126 74.15 -18.51 -66.04
CA THR A 1126 73.61 -18.66 -67.40
C THR A 1126 74.62 -18.34 -68.52
N GLY A 1127 75.93 -18.36 -68.22
CA GLY A 1127 76.95 -17.94 -69.19
C GLY A 1127 78.34 -18.56 -69.02
N SER A 1128 78.50 -19.81 -69.47
CA SER A 1128 79.79 -20.35 -69.93
C SER A 1128 79.57 -21.51 -70.90
N SER A 1129 80.38 -21.56 -71.96
CA SER A 1129 80.19 -22.46 -73.10
C SER A 1129 80.75 -23.87 -72.85
N PHE A 1130 80.16 -24.61 -71.92
CA PHE A 1130 80.24 -26.08 -71.78
C PHE A 1130 78.99 -26.53 -70.99
N ASP A 1131 78.24 -27.57 -71.37
CA ASP A 1131 78.37 -28.53 -72.48
C ASP A 1131 77.09 -28.51 -73.36
N ARG A 1132 77.10 -29.20 -74.51
CA ARG A 1132 75.94 -29.51 -75.36
C ARG A 1132 75.94 -30.92 -75.97
N GLY A 1133 76.92 -31.77 -75.68
CA GLY A 1133 77.05 -33.13 -76.21
C GLY A 1133 76.43 -34.24 -75.35
N LEU A 1134 76.09 -33.97 -74.08
CA LEU A 1134 75.60 -34.97 -73.12
C LEU A 1134 74.24 -34.64 -72.48
N ALA A 1135 73.66 -33.48 -72.77
CA ALA A 1135 72.32 -33.13 -72.28
C ALA A 1135 71.25 -33.95 -73.02
N SER A 1136 70.33 -34.56 -72.27
CA SER A 1136 69.18 -35.26 -72.85
C SER A 1136 67.90 -34.46 -72.62
N GLU A 1137 67.24 -34.06 -73.71
CA GLU A 1137 65.96 -33.36 -73.67
C GLU A 1137 64.78 -34.30 -73.90
N TYR A 1138 63.76 -34.13 -73.07
CA TYR A 1138 62.52 -34.89 -73.09
C TYR A 1138 61.34 -33.92 -73.10
N ARG A 1139 60.34 -34.17 -73.93
CA ARG A 1139 59.03 -33.54 -73.82
C ARG A 1139 58.11 -34.40 -72.97
N ILE A 1140 57.36 -33.76 -72.07
CA ILE A 1140 56.33 -34.38 -71.26
C ILE A 1140 54.98 -33.79 -71.68
N THR A 1141 54.05 -34.68 -72.03
CA THR A 1141 52.64 -34.38 -72.32
C THR A 1141 51.73 -35.34 -71.54
N GLY A 1142 50.41 -35.27 -71.72
CA GLY A 1142 49.46 -36.17 -71.06
C GLY A 1142 49.04 -35.74 -69.65
N THR A 1143 48.32 -36.60 -68.94
CA THR A 1143 47.70 -36.26 -67.65
C THR A 1143 48.65 -36.46 -66.47
N TRP A 1144 48.32 -35.93 -65.29
CA TRP A 1144 49.09 -36.15 -64.07
C TRP A 1144 49.06 -37.61 -63.58
N LYS A 1145 48.04 -38.38 -63.98
CA LYS A 1145 47.96 -39.83 -63.72
C LYS A 1145 48.80 -40.62 -64.75
N GLU A 1146 48.70 -40.23 -66.02
CA GLU A 1146 49.29 -40.90 -67.18
C GLU A 1146 50.07 -39.90 -68.05
N PRO A 1147 51.29 -39.53 -67.64
CA PRO A 1147 52.15 -38.66 -68.44
C PRO A 1147 52.88 -39.45 -69.53
N VAL A 1148 52.92 -38.89 -70.73
CA VAL A 1148 53.66 -39.39 -71.90
C VAL A 1148 55.00 -38.64 -71.97
N ILE A 1149 56.09 -39.37 -72.20
CA ILE A 1149 57.45 -38.81 -72.21
C ILE A 1149 58.15 -39.21 -73.52
N GLU A 1150 58.55 -38.22 -74.31
CA GLU A 1150 59.19 -38.40 -75.62
C GLU A 1150 60.60 -37.80 -75.62
N ARG A 1151 61.59 -38.53 -76.15
CA ARG A 1151 62.99 -38.09 -76.25
C ARG A 1151 63.24 -37.42 -77.61
N ILE A 1152 63.99 -36.32 -77.61
CA ILE A 1152 64.11 -35.43 -78.78
C ILE A 1152 65.30 -35.81 -79.73
N SER A 1153 66.02 -36.92 -79.47
CA SER A 1153 67.09 -37.52 -80.33
C SER A 1153 67.44 -38.96 -79.90
N GLY A 1154 68.10 -39.84 -80.69
CA GLY A 1154 68.63 -39.83 -82.06
C GLY A 1154 69.62 -41.02 -82.27
N GLU A 1155 69.75 -41.59 -83.49
CA GLU A 1155 70.41 -42.92 -83.70
C GLU A 1155 71.16 -43.10 -85.06
N PRO A 1156 72.20 -43.99 -85.20
CA PRO A 1156 73.07 -44.12 -86.40
C PRO A 1156 72.98 -45.47 -87.18
N GLU A 1157 73.58 -45.55 -88.38
CA GLU A 1157 73.48 -46.68 -89.35
C GLU A 1157 74.84 -47.10 -89.98
N ALA A 1158 75.07 -48.40 -90.24
CA ALA A 1158 76.02 -49.01 -91.21
C ALA A 1158 75.85 -50.56 -91.28
N PRO A 1159 76.44 -51.32 -92.24
CA PRO A 1159 75.91 -51.61 -93.59
C PRO A 1159 75.74 -53.13 -93.89
N ALA A 1160 75.22 -53.49 -95.08
CA ALA A 1160 74.88 -54.86 -95.48
C ALA A 1160 75.61 -55.36 -96.75
N ASP A 1161 75.69 -56.69 -96.95
CA ASP A 1161 75.55 -57.33 -98.28
C ASP A 1161 75.31 -58.87 -98.24
N ALA A 1162 74.90 -59.42 -99.40
CA ALA A 1162 74.82 -60.84 -99.83
C ALA A 1162 73.54 -61.69 -99.58
N THR A 1163 72.71 -61.77 -100.62
CA THR A 1163 71.60 -62.73 -100.92
C THR A 1163 72.11 -64.02 -101.63
N PRO A 1164 71.37 -65.16 -101.75
CA PRO A 1164 70.20 -65.27 -102.69
C PRO A 1164 69.10 -66.36 -102.45
N THR A 1165 67.99 -66.24 -103.22
CA THR A 1165 66.99 -67.28 -103.65
C THR A 1165 66.10 -67.97 -102.59
N ASP A 1166 64.84 -68.36 -102.83
CA ASP A 1166 63.99 -68.41 -104.05
C ASP A 1166 62.47 -68.24 -103.74
N ASN A 1167 61.62 -68.04 -104.76
CA ASN A 1167 60.13 -67.99 -104.74
C ASN A 1167 59.53 -69.37 -105.19
N PRO A 1168 58.22 -69.64 -105.48
CA PRO A 1168 56.96 -68.86 -105.45
C PRO A 1168 55.86 -69.52 -104.53
N ASP A 1169 54.60 -69.08 -104.38
CA ASP A 1169 53.53 -68.74 -105.36
C ASP A 1169 52.43 -67.80 -104.79
N ASN A 1170 51.69 -67.16 -105.72
CA ASN A 1170 50.45 -66.36 -105.57
C ASN A 1170 49.26 -67.23 -106.10
N PRO A 1171 47.97 -66.81 -106.29
CA PRO A 1171 47.38 -65.46 -106.19
C PRO A 1171 45.91 -65.31 -105.67
N ASP A 1172 45.47 -64.03 -105.63
CA ASP A 1172 44.10 -63.48 -105.76
C ASP A 1172 43.00 -63.91 -104.73
N ASP A 1173 41.92 -63.16 -104.47
CA ASP A 1173 41.37 -61.91 -105.06
C ASP A 1173 40.59 -61.09 -104.00
N THR A 1174 40.11 -59.89 -104.37
CA THR A 1174 39.17 -59.02 -103.61
C THR A 1174 37.70 -59.29 -104.12
N PRO A 1175 36.56 -58.65 -103.70
CA PRO A 1175 36.36 -57.41 -102.90
C PRO A 1175 35.19 -57.37 -101.86
N ALA A 1176 35.19 -56.30 -101.03
CA ALA A 1176 34.07 -55.44 -100.54
C ALA A 1176 32.71 -55.94 -99.96
N THR A 1177 32.33 -55.30 -98.82
CA THR A 1177 30.97 -54.97 -98.27
C THR A 1177 30.04 -56.11 -97.78
N ALA A 1178 29.18 -55.95 -96.73
CA ALA A 1178 29.08 -55.01 -95.59
C ALA A 1178 27.96 -55.48 -94.61
N ALA A 1179 27.98 -54.99 -93.34
CA ALA A 1179 26.96 -55.14 -92.27
C ALA A 1179 26.76 -56.59 -91.69
N GLU A 1180 26.38 -56.82 -90.44
CA GLU A 1180 26.15 -55.95 -89.25
C GLU A 1180 26.36 -56.78 -87.95
N ASP A 1181 26.51 -56.09 -86.81
CA ASP A 1181 26.73 -56.58 -85.42
C ASP A 1181 25.49 -57.30 -84.82
N PRO A 1182 25.49 -57.85 -83.57
CA PRO A 1182 26.59 -58.01 -82.59
C PRO A 1182 26.68 -59.39 -81.87
N ASP A 1183 27.82 -59.69 -81.22
CA ASP A 1183 27.91 -60.17 -79.82
C ASP A 1183 29.37 -60.45 -79.33
N GLU A 1184 29.53 -60.39 -77.99
CA GLU A 1184 30.61 -60.90 -77.09
C GLU A 1184 31.99 -60.18 -76.89
N ASP A 1185 32.34 -60.12 -75.59
CA ASP A 1185 33.62 -59.99 -74.88
C ASP A 1185 34.63 -58.85 -75.18
N THR A 1186 34.69 -57.87 -74.28
CA THR A 1186 35.72 -57.81 -73.19
C THR A 1186 35.39 -56.80 -72.08
#